data_AF-A0A3M0W1B3-F1
#
_entry.id   AF-A0A3M0W1B3-F1
#
_cell.length_a   1.000
_cell.length_b   1.000
_cell.length_c   1.000
_cell.angle_alpha   90.00
_cell.angle_beta   90.00
_cell.angle_gamma   90.00
#
_symmetry.space_group_name_H-M   'P 1'
#
loop_
_entity.id
_entity.type
_entity.pdbx_description
1 polymer ?
#
loop_
_entity_poly.entity_id
_entity_poly.type
_entity_poly.pdbx_seq_one_letter_code
_entity_poly.pdbx_strand_id
1 'polypeptide(L)'
;MAQAFKGQVAIVTGGNSGIGLATVIGFLQQGAQVAVLDLADSPSEHLPQTDDVKYFKSNVSSSDSVDQAIKAVADAFGHIDILVNCAGIMDGMERAGDTTNANWDRIIAVNLSGPLYTARAVIPYFLKNERQSDPGAPPVYDTLGNPHPAPPPSKGVIVNICSVAAIGGGSAGAAYTAAKHGLLGLSRSTSWSYRKEGIRTNVVIPGGVATNIYANSKVQLDPAGMAAVKPFHDLSPNVTLSPGSIASAILWLAAPSNLNVNGAEIVVDGGWTTHNKFLAGKLACEKVEPQRDERFDGQGIHIPTPATMAAPEKESPLKAVQLEALVVMKITKHCSSRFPTIATGSLVGMENNGLLEVTNSSAFPILDLPPEEQYDNQVFNTAAAAPRAKSNIAYQNEYIRMLKEVNVDANNVGWYTSANLGNFVNSNFIQNQFFYQKDLNEKTVALVYDVSRSAQGLLSLRAFRLSPQFMAAFKENKFTTENLQKSGLKYSDILQELPIQIHNSHLITTFLNQIPASLKSGPLPAPTSAAAVSSNPAIKNDVLSPTAIAFPSLTLNPDPFLSQTADNLLDAIETHHVEANNFSYYSRALAREQAKIQQWQAKRKAENAARALSKQPPLPEDEWQKLFKLPTEPSRLESLLNSRQAEQYARQVDGFVAATTGKILALAMRPPKDTNMTMAMAMEGLLGWEQAGNGLESSA
;
A
#
# COMPACT_ATOMS: atom_id res chain seq x y z
N MET A 1 37.13 -14.21 13.49
CA MET A 1 36.42 -14.96 14.54
C MET A 1 37.07 -16.33 14.69
N ALA A 2 38.15 -16.45 15.46
CA ALA A 2 38.72 -17.76 15.76
C ALA A 2 37.96 -18.35 16.97
N GLN A 3 37.52 -19.61 16.87
CA GLN A 3 36.94 -20.41 17.97
C GLN A 3 35.49 -20.08 18.44
N ALA A 4 34.61 -19.58 17.56
CA ALA A 4 33.22 -19.23 17.94
C ALA A 4 32.34 -20.41 18.43
N PHE A 5 32.74 -21.64 18.13
CA PHE A 5 32.00 -22.87 18.48
C PHE A 5 32.77 -23.77 19.44
N LYS A 6 33.81 -23.25 20.11
CA LYS A 6 34.63 -24.04 21.03
C LYS A 6 33.76 -24.70 22.10
N GLY A 7 33.95 -26.01 22.27
CA GLY A 7 33.21 -26.81 23.26
C GLY A 7 31.76 -27.12 22.86
N GLN A 8 31.33 -26.73 21.65
CA GLN A 8 30.02 -27.09 21.13
C GLN A 8 30.08 -28.34 20.26
N VAL A 9 29.01 -29.13 20.33
CA VAL A 9 28.81 -30.35 19.55
C VAL A 9 27.75 -30.11 18.49
N ALA A 10 28.15 -30.19 17.23
CA ALA A 10 27.28 -30.01 16.07
C ALA A 10 26.99 -31.33 15.36
N ILE A 11 25.71 -31.60 15.11
CA ILE A 11 25.26 -32.72 14.28
C ILE A 11 25.01 -32.19 12.88
N VAL A 12 25.62 -32.81 11.87
CA VAL A 12 25.37 -32.48 10.46
C VAL A 12 24.91 -33.74 9.73
N THR A 13 23.62 -33.77 9.36
CA THR A 13 23.08 -34.83 8.51
C THR A 13 23.49 -34.61 7.06
N GLY A 14 23.78 -35.67 6.32
CA GLY A 14 24.34 -35.56 4.96
C GLY A 14 25.74 -34.94 4.95
N GLY A 15 26.46 -35.01 6.07
CA GLY A 15 27.75 -34.34 6.27
C GLY A 15 28.91 -34.94 5.47
N ASN A 16 28.70 -36.01 4.71
CA ASN A 16 29.76 -36.71 3.99
C ASN A 16 30.05 -36.14 2.59
N SER A 17 29.23 -35.21 2.09
CA SER A 17 29.46 -34.56 0.79
C SER A 17 28.76 -33.19 0.67
N GLY A 18 29.03 -32.46 -0.42
CA GLY A 18 28.33 -31.22 -0.78
C GLY A 18 28.31 -30.17 0.33
N ILE A 19 27.13 -29.57 0.57
CA ILE A 19 26.92 -28.53 1.59
C ILE A 19 27.19 -29.06 3.00
N GLY A 20 26.84 -30.32 3.27
CA GLY A 20 27.06 -30.95 4.57
C GLY A 20 28.54 -31.04 4.91
N LEU A 21 29.37 -31.54 3.98
CA LEU A 21 30.82 -31.62 4.17
C LEU A 21 31.46 -30.23 4.38
N ALA A 22 31.06 -29.24 3.59
CA ALA A 22 31.55 -27.87 3.76
C ALA A 22 31.16 -27.28 5.14
N THR A 23 29.97 -27.64 5.63
CA THR A 23 29.48 -27.25 6.96
C THR A 23 30.30 -27.90 8.07
N VAL A 24 30.63 -29.19 7.93
CA VAL A 24 31.50 -29.91 8.87
C VAL A 24 32.87 -29.24 8.96
N ILE A 25 33.51 -29.00 7.81
CA ILE A 25 34.83 -28.33 7.74
C ILE A 25 34.77 -26.95 8.42
N GLY A 26 33.73 -26.17 8.12
CA GLY A 26 33.56 -24.85 8.72
C GLY A 26 33.45 -24.89 10.25
N PHE A 27 32.65 -25.82 10.79
CA PHE A 27 32.49 -25.97 12.24
C PHE A 27 33.79 -26.39 12.93
N LEU A 28 34.53 -27.34 12.34
CA LEU A 28 35.84 -27.78 12.84
C LEU A 28 36.85 -26.62 12.85
N GLN A 29 36.91 -25.83 11.78
CA GLN A 29 37.77 -24.65 11.70
C GLN A 29 37.46 -23.59 12.77
N GLN A 30 36.24 -23.59 13.29
CA GLN A 30 35.80 -22.69 14.38
C GLN A 30 35.73 -23.37 15.75
N GLY A 31 36.35 -24.55 15.89
CA GLY A 31 36.58 -25.24 17.16
C GLY A 31 35.42 -26.08 17.69
N ALA A 32 34.40 -26.35 16.88
CA ALA A 32 33.33 -27.27 17.25
C ALA A 32 33.81 -28.73 17.14
N GLN A 33 33.19 -29.61 17.90
CA GLN A 33 33.20 -31.04 17.64
C GLN A 33 31.99 -31.39 16.75
N VAL A 34 32.17 -32.28 15.78
CA VAL A 34 31.15 -32.54 14.76
C VAL A 34 30.82 -34.02 14.66
N ALA A 35 29.53 -34.35 14.80
CA ALA A 35 28.98 -35.64 14.47
C ALA A 35 28.38 -35.63 13.06
N VAL A 36 28.93 -36.45 12.17
CA VAL A 36 28.45 -36.61 10.80
C VAL A 36 27.48 -37.77 10.76
N LEU A 37 26.22 -37.50 10.39
CA LEU A 37 25.20 -38.51 10.16
C LEU A 37 24.99 -38.66 8.65
N ASP A 38 25.26 -39.83 8.10
CA ASP A 38 25.13 -40.05 6.66
C ASP A 38 24.72 -41.49 6.32
N LEU A 39 24.15 -41.69 5.13
CA LEU A 39 23.62 -42.99 4.70
C LEU A 39 24.74 -43.95 4.28
N ALA A 40 25.90 -43.43 3.85
CA ALA A 40 27.01 -44.24 3.41
C ALA A 40 27.52 -45.21 4.51
N ASP A 41 28.18 -46.29 4.10
CA ASP A 41 28.73 -47.27 5.05
C ASP A 41 29.99 -46.77 5.76
N SER A 42 30.69 -45.81 5.16
CA SER A 42 31.97 -45.29 5.64
C SER A 42 32.10 -43.78 5.37
N PRO A 43 32.94 -43.07 6.15
CA PRO A 43 33.29 -41.69 5.86
C PRO A 43 33.99 -41.58 4.50
N SER A 44 33.79 -40.45 3.81
CA SER A 44 34.50 -40.13 2.57
C SER A 44 35.95 -39.75 2.86
N GLU A 45 36.81 -39.90 1.86
CA GLU A 45 38.22 -39.47 1.93
C GLU A 45 38.40 -37.96 2.14
N HIS A 46 37.36 -37.16 1.83
CA HIS A 46 37.37 -35.71 1.98
C HIS A 46 36.97 -35.25 3.39
N LEU A 47 36.47 -36.16 4.24
CA LEU A 47 36.18 -35.83 5.62
C LEU A 47 37.50 -35.63 6.39
N PRO A 48 37.68 -34.51 7.13
CA PRO A 48 38.89 -34.28 7.90
C PRO A 48 39.21 -35.43 8.85
N GLN A 49 40.47 -35.85 8.91
CA GLN A 49 40.91 -36.91 9.82
C GLN A 49 41.37 -36.29 11.13
N THR A 50 40.43 -35.96 12.01
CA THR A 50 40.69 -35.37 13.34
C THR A 50 39.82 -36.03 14.40
N ASP A 51 40.26 -35.98 15.67
CA ASP A 51 39.49 -36.53 16.80
C ASP A 51 38.19 -35.75 17.08
N ASP A 52 38.11 -34.53 16.56
CA ASP A 52 36.96 -33.63 16.70
C ASP A 52 35.80 -33.96 15.74
N VAL A 53 35.97 -34.93 14.82
CA VAL A 53 34.88 -35.40 13.96
C VAL A 53 34.64 -36.90 14.14
N LYS A 54 33.38 -37.29 14.31
CA LYS A 54 32.97 -38.70 14.39
C LYS A 54 31.86 -38.98 13.38
N TYR A 55 31.96 -40.13 12.71
CA TYR A 55 31.02 -40.57 11.69
C TYR A 55 30.03 -41.59 12.26
N PHE A 56 28.74 -41.40 11.97
CA PHE A 56 27.66 -42.30 12.36
C PHE A 56 26.80 -42.62 11.14
N LYS A 57 26.70 -43.90 10.80
CA LYS A 57 25.79 -44.34 9.75
C LYS A 57 24.34 -44.12 10.22
N SER A 58 23.56 -43.37 9.46
CA SER A 58 22.16 -43.09 9.77
C SER A 58 21.33 -42.85 8.51
N ASN A 59 20.18 -43.52 8.42
CA ASN A 59 19.18 -43.24 7.41
C ASN A 59 18.12 -42.30 7.98
N VAL A 60 18.18 -41.02 7.60
CA VAL A 60 17.24 -39.99 8.08
C VAL A 60 15.77 -40.28 7.74
N SER A 61 15.47 -41.13 6.75
CA SER A 61 14.09 -41.52 6.44
C SER A 61 13.48 -42.52 7.45
N SER A 62 14.28 -43.06 8.38
CA SER A 62 13.85 -43.99 9.42
C SER A 62 14.00 -43.35 10.79
N SER A 63 12.90 -43.24 11.54
CA SER A 63 12.93 -42.69 12.91
C SER A 63 13.83 -43.51 13.83
N ASP A 64 13.80 -44.83 13.73
CA ASP A 64 14.58 -45.72 14.60
C ASP A 64 16.09 -45.56 14.33
N SER A 65 16.46 -45.43 13.04
CA SER A 65 17.86 -45.17 12.66
C SER A 65 18.35 -43.81 13.14
N VAL A 66 17.47 -42.81 13.16
CA VAL A 66 17.79 -41.47 13.68
C VAL A 66 17.93 -41.53 15.20
N ASP A 67 16.98 -42.13 15.91
CA ASP A 67 16.98 -42.20 17.37
C ASP A 67 18.24 -42.95 17.89
N GLN A 68 18.62 -44.05 17.24
CA GLN A 68 19.85 -44.78 17.56
C GLN A 68 21.11 -43.94 17.30
N ALA A 69 21.17 -43.23 16.17
CA ALA A 69 22.33 -42.40 15.83
C ALA A 69 22.47 -41.20 16.78
N ILE A 70 21.39 -40.48 17.07
CA ILE A 70 21.41 -39.34 18.01
C ILE A 70 21.77 -39.79 19.42
N LYS A 71 21.28 -40.95 19.87
CA LYS A 71 21.72 -41.54 21.13
C LYS A 71 23.23 -41.82 21.14
N ALA A 72 23.75 -42.46 20.08
CA ALA A 72 25.17 -42.75 19.97
C ALA A 72 26.04 -41.48 19.94
N VAL A 73 25.56 -40.40 19.31
CA VAL A 73 26.21 -39.08 19.36
C VAL A 73 26.24 -38.55 20.79
N ALA A 74 25.10 -38.55 21.48
CA ALA A 74 25.04 -38.08 22.86
C ALA A 74 25.97 -38.89 23.78
N ASP A 75 26.04 -40.22 23.61
CA ASP A 75 26.93 -41.09 24.39
C ASP A 75 28.41 -40.82 24.05
N ALA A 76 28.72 -40.46 22.80
CA ALA A 76 30.10 -40.23 22.34
C ALA A 76 30.67 -38.84 22.64
N PHE A 77 29.81 -37.83 22.83
CA PHE A 77 30.21 -36.43 23.06
C PHE A 77 29.72 -35.85 24.39
N GLY A 78 28.75 -36.49 25.06
CA GLY A 78 28.19 -36.07 26.35
C GLY A 78 27.05 -35.05 26.26
N HIS A 79 27.03 -34.20 25.24
CA HIS A 79 25.99 -33.20 24.99
C HIS A 79 25.81 -32.92 23.49
N ILE A 80 24.75 -32.19 23.14
CA ILE A 80 24.44 -31.79 21.76
C ILE A 80 23.96 -30.33 21.79
N ASP A 81 24.49 -29.50 20.89
CA ASP A 81 24.20 -28.06 20.89
C ASP A 81 23.58 -27.57 19.58
N ILE A 82 23.99 -28.15 18.46
CA ILE A 82 23.60 -27.69 17.12
C ILE A 82 23.13 -28.90 16.32
N LEU A 83 22.01 -28.74 15.63
CA LEU A 83 21.52 -29.67 14.62
C LEU A 83 21.43 -28.97 13.27
N VAL A 84 22.15 -29.48 12.28
CA VAL A 84 22.02 -29.08 10.88
C VAL A 84 21.38 -30.20 10.08
N ASN A 85 20.15 -29.94 9.65
CA ASN A 85 19.41 -30.82 8.75
C ASN A 85 19.77 -30.49 7.30
N CYS A 86 20.86 -31.09 6.80
CA CYS A 86 21.37 -30.90 5.45
C CYS A 86 21.16 -32.12 4.54
N ALA A 87 20.85 -33.31 5.09
CA ALA A 87 20.50 -34.46 4.27
C ALA A 87 19.29 -34.14 3.37
N GLY A 88 19.41 -34.46 2.08
CA GLY A 88 18.34 -34.25 1.11
C GLY A 88 18.66 -34.88 -0.24
N ILE A 89 17.59 -35.21 -0.96
CA ILE A 89 17.64 -35.78 -2.32
C ILE A 89 16.72 -34.98 -3.25
N MET A 90 17.08 -34.88 -4.52
CA MET A 90 16.26 -34.28 -5.57
C MET A 90 15.25 -35.29 -6.12
N ASP A 91 14.12 -34.80 -6.61
CA ASP A 91 13.28 -35.55 -7.53
C ASP A 91 13.82 -35.46 -8.97
N GLY A 92 13.15 -36.12 -9.92
CA GLY A 92 13.47 -36.10 -11.34
C GLY A 92 12.90 -34.88 -12.06
N MET A 93 12.45 -33.83 -11.35
CA MET A 93 11.69 -32.69 -11.89
C MET A 93 10.28 -33.02 -12.39
N GLU A 94 9.72 -34.16 -12.00
CA GLU A 94 8.42 -34.61 -12.49
C GLU A 94 7.30 -33.61 -12.14
N ARG A 95 6.33 -33.48 -13.06
CA ARG A 95 5.09 -32.75 -12.80
C ARG A 95 4.22 -33.58 -11.85
N ALA A 96 3.24 -32.91 -11.23
CA ALA A 96 2.35 -33.57 -10.27
C ALA A 96 1.64 -34.81 -10.85
N GLY A 97 1.25 -34.79 -12.13
CA GLY A 97 0.60 -35.93 -12.79
C GLY A 97 1.53 -37.11 -13.12
N ASP A 98 2.84 -36.87 -13.18
CA ASP A 98 3.85 -37.85 -13.60
C ASP A 98 4.67 -38.38 -12.41
N THR A 99 4.44 -37.82 -11.21
CA THR A 99 5.13 -38.21 -9.98
C THR A 99 4.57 -39.53 -9.45
N THR A 100 5.42 -40.56 -9.35
CA THR A 100 5.02 -41.84 -8.75
C THR A 100 4.90 -41.74 -7.23
N ASN A 101 3.99 -42.51 -6.63
CA ASN A 101 3.85 -42.59 -5.17
C ASN A 101 5.17 -42.98 -4.48
N ALA A 102 5.91 -43.93 -5.05
CA ALA A 102 7.19 -44.37 -4.50
C ALA A 102 8.24 -43.24 -4.48
N ASN A 103 8.31 -42.41 -5.53
CA ASN A 103 9.20 -41.27 -5.55
C ASN A 103 8.71 -40.18 -4.58
N TRP A 104 7.41 -39.86 -4.57
CA TRP A 104 6.81 -38.93 -3.61
C TRP A 104 7.14 -39.30 -2.16
N ASP A 105 6.84 -40.54 -1.76
CA ASP A 105 7.07 -41.03 -0.40
C ASP A 105 8.54 -40.97 -0.03
N ARG A 106 9.44 -41.34 -0.94
CA ARG A 106 10.89 -41.28 -0.74
C ARG A 106 11.36 -39.83 -0.51
N ILE A 107 10.94 -38.88 -1.34
CA ILE A 107 11.33 -37.47 -1.24
C ILE A 107 10.80 -36.86 0.06
N ILE A 108 9.53 -37.12 0.41
CA ILE A 108 8.90 -36.64 1.64
C ILE A 108 9.57 -37.27 2.87
N ALA A 109 9.89 -38.55 2.82
CA ALA A 109 10.54 -39.25 3.94
C ALA A 109 11.92 -38.66 4.25
N VAL A 110 12.74 -38.38 3.23
CA VAL A 110 14.08 -37.82 3.43
C VAL A 110 14.04 -36.31 3.71
N ASN A 111 13.36 -35.53 2.88
CA ASN A 111 13.51 -34.07 2.88
C ASN A 111 12.59 -33.33 3.87
N LEU A 112 11.53 -33.99 4.37
CA LEU A 112 10.57 -33.41 5.30
C LEU A 112 10.48 -34.20 6.60
N SER A 113 10.24 -35.51 6.51
CA SER A 113 10.10 -36.36 7.70
C SER A 113 11.44 -36.55 8.41
N GLY A 114 12.55 -36.65 7.68
CA GLY A 114 13.89 -36.75 8.26
C GLY A 114 14.24 -35.59 9.19
N PRO A 115 14.14 -34.32 8.74
CA PRO A 115 14.32 -33.16 9.62
C PRO A 115 13.39 -33.14 10.85
N LEU A 116 12.17 -33.66 10.73
CA LEU A 116 11.26 -33.83 11.87
C LEU A 116 11.81 -34.86 12.86
N TYR A 117 12.24 -36.02 12.38
CA TYR A 117 12.77 -37.09 13.23
C TYR A 117 14.02 -36.65 13.97
N THR A 118 14.96 -35.99 13.29
CA THR A 118 16.20 -35.50 13.91
C THR A 118 15.93 -34.39 14.91
N ALA A 119 15.05 -33.44 14.58
CA ALA A 119 14.64 -32.39 15.52
C ALA A 119 14.00 -33.00 16.77
N ARG A 120 13.05 -33.94 16.59
CA ARG A 120 12.38 -34.65 17.69
C ARG A 120 13.38 -35.39 18.59
N ALA A 121 14.39 -36.04 18.00
CA ALA A 121 15.40 -36.79 18.74
C ALA A 121 16.38 -35.88 19.51
N VAL A 122 16.73 -34.71 18.96
CA VAL A 122 17.73 -33.80 19.56
C VAL A 122 17.12 -32.85 20.61
N ILE A 123 15.88 -32.40 20.45
CA ILE A 123 15.23 -31.45 21.37
C ILE A 123 15.30 -31.87 22.85
N PRO A 124 15.07 -33.14 23.23
CA PRO A 124 15.22 -33.58 24.63
C PRO A 124 16.62 -33.34 25.22
N TYR A 125 17.68 -33.35 24.39
CA TYR A 125 19.02 -33.02 24.83
C TYR A 125 19.20 -31.51 24.96
N PHE A 126 18.70 -30.73 24.01
CA PHE A 126 18.70 -29.26 24.11
C PHE A 126 18.02 -28.76 25.39
N LEU A 127 16.88 -29.34 25.75
CA LEU A 127 16.15 -28.93 26.96
C LEU A 127 16.94 -29.15 28.26
N LYS A 128 17.84 -30.14 28.28
CA LYS A 128 18.73 -30.45 29.41
C LYS A 128 19.96 -29.56 29.47
N ASN A 129 20.30 -28.86 28.39
CA ASN A 129 21.43 -27.94 28.41
C ASN A 129 21.13 -26.76 29.33
N GLU A 130 21.98 -26.56 30.34
CA GLU A 130 21.97 -25.37 31.18
C GLU A 130 23.09 -24.45 30.72
N ARG A 131 22.74 -23.23 30.31
CA ARG A 131 23.72 -22.24 29.84
C ARG A 131 23.59 -20.96 30.65
N GLN A 132 24.67 -20.60 31.31
CA GLN A 132 24.79 -19.32 32.01
C GLN A 132 25.35 -18.26 31.07
N SER A 133 25.07 -16.99 31.38
CA SER A 133 25.73 -15.87 30.74
C SER A 133 27.24 -15.98 30.96
N ASP A 134 28.02 -16.00 29.89
CA ASP A 134 29.48 -16.00 29.96
C ASP A 134 29.96 -14.68 30.62
N PRO A 135 30.66 -14.72 31.77
CA PRO A 135 31.19 -13.53 32.43
C PRO A 135 32.20 -12.74 31.58
N GLY A 136 32.80 -13.38 30.58
CA GLY A 136 33.72 -12.78 29.62
C GLY A 136 33.08 -12.29 28.33
N ALA A 137 31.76 -12.48 28.14
CA ALA A 137 31.07 -12.01 26.95
C ALA A 137 30.96 -10.46 26.94
N PRO A 138 31.08 -9.82 25.76
CA PRO A 138 30.89 -8.38 25.65
C PRO A 138 29.45 -8.00 26.09
N PRO A 139 29.29 -6.88 26.81
CA PRO A 139 27.99 -6.43 27.28
C PRO A 139 27.07 -6.04 26.12
N VAL A 140 25.76 -6.13 26.33
CA VAL A 140 24.74 -5.59 25.42
C VAL A 140 24.45 -4.16 25.82
N TYR A 141 24.26 -3.26 24.86
CA TYR A 141 24.03 -1.85 25.15
C TYR A 141 22.54 -1.49 25.02
N ASP A 142 22.02 -0.68 25.94
CA ASP A 142 20.70 -0.08 25.78
C ASP A 142 20.71 1.12 24.82
N THR A 143 19.55 1.74 24.60
CA THR A 143 19.40 2.91 23.71
C THR A 143 20.21 4.13 24.14
N LEU A 144 20.73 4.13 25.36
CA LEU A 144 21.57 5.19 25.93
C LEU A 144 23.06 4.79 25.95
N GLY A 145 23.40 3.60 25.46
CA GLY A 145 24.77 3.09 25.46
C GLY A 145 25.24 2.55 26.82
N ASN A 146 24.33 2.25 27.75
CA ASN A 146 24.73 1.64 29.02
C ASN A 146 24.93 0.13 28.83
N PRO A 147 26.00 -0.46 29.40
CA PRO A 147 26.26 -1.88 29.30
C PRO A 147 25.32 -2.68 30.23
N HIS A 148 24.74 -3.74 29.69
CA HIS A 148 23.93 -4.75 30.36
C HIS A 148 24.59 -6.13 30.19
N PRO A 149 24.45 -7.05 31.16
CA PRO A 149 24.94 -8.40 31.02
C PRO A 149 24.40 -9.08 29.75
N ALA A 150 25.26 -9.82 29.05
CA ALA A 150 24.84 -10.62 27.92
C ALA A 150 23.79 -11.66 28.35
N PRO A 151 22.66 -11.79 27.64
CA PRO A 151 21.70 -12.84 27.94
C PRO A 151 22.34 -14.21 27.76
N PRO A 152 21.89 -15.23 28.51
CA PRO A 152 22.43 -16.57 28.41
C PRO A 152 22.28 -17.12 26.98
N PRO A 153 23.24 -17.93 26.50
CA PRO A 153 23.16 -18.48 25.16
C PRO A 153 22.00 -19.45 24.98
N SER A 154 21.52 -19.56 23.73
CA SER A 154 20.50 -20.54 23.33
C SER A 154 20.86 -21.94 23.84
N LYS A 155 19.87 -22.66 24.37
CA LYS A 155 20.02 -24.04 24.85
C LYS A 155 20.33 -25.03 23.72
N GLY A 156 19.87 -24.72 22.52
CA GLY A 156 20.25 -25.42 21.29
C GLY A 156 19.82 -24.66 20.04
N VAL A 157 20.35 -25.05 18.88
CA VAL A 157 20.04 -24.42 17.60
C VAL A 157 19.79 -25.46 16.52
N ILE A 158 18.72 -25.30 15.77
CA ILE A 158 18.41 -26.08 14.57
C ILE A 158 18.56 -25.19 13.34
N VAL A 159 19.31 -25.65 12.35
CA VAL A 159 19.39 -25.03 11.03
C VAL A 159 18.93 -26.03 9.97
N ASN A 160 17.81 -25.72 9.31
CA ASN A 160 17.25 -26.56 8.26
C ASN A 160 17.66 -26.04 6.88
N ILE A 161 18.15 -26.94 6.01
CA ILE A 161 18.51 -26.60 4.64
C ILE A 161 17.30 -26.81 3.73
N CYS A 162 16.66 -25.71 3.38
CA CYS A 162 15.56 -25.68 2.42
C CYS A 162 16.11 -25.59 0.98
N SER A 163 15.49 -24.76 0.15
CA SER A 163 15.84 -24.52 -1.25
C SER A 163 14.99 -23.36 -1.74
N VAL A 164 15.41 -22.66 -2.80
CA VAL A 164 14.52 -21.73 -3.53
C VAL A 164 13.18 -22.37 -3.92
N ALA A 165 13.12 -23.71 -4.05
CA ALA A 165 11.89 -24.48 -4.22
C ALA A 165 10.91 -24.42 -3.03
N ALA A 166 11.34 -23.93 -1.87
CA ALA A 166 10.49 -23.71 -0.69
C ALA A 166 9.71 -22.39 -0.76
N ILE A 167 10.12 -21.47 -1.63
CA ILE A 167 9.55 -20.12 -1.77
C ILE A 167 9.04 -19.81 -3.19
N GLY A 168 9.27 -20.73 -4.14
CA GLY A 168 8.74 -20.69 -5.50
C GLY A 168 8.52 -22.10 -6.06
N GLY A 169 7.52 -22.27 -6.93
CA GLY A 169 7.15 -23.57 -7.50
C GLY A 169 7.83 -23.92 -8.83
N GLY A 170 8.68 -23.03 -9.36
CA GLY A 170 9.28 -23.18 -10.70
C GLY A 170 10.69 -23.75 -10.73
N SER A 171 11.27 -24.11 -9.58
CA SER A 171 12.70 -24.46 -9.50
C SER A 171 12.99 -25.96 -9.36
N ALA A 172 11.98 -26.78 -9.08
CA ALA A 172 12.13 -28.23 -8.90
C ALA A 172 10.84 -28.98 -9.26
N GLY A 173 10.86 -30.32 -9.21
CA GLY A 173 9.66 -31.14 -9.40
C GLY A 173 8.66 -31.03 -8.25
N ALA A 174 7.50 -31.67 -8.43
CA ALA A 174 6.37 -31.53 -7.51
C ALA A 174 6.67 -32.05 -6.09
N ALA A 175 7.29 -33.22 -5.98
CA ALA A 175 7.57 -33.85 -4.69
C ALA A 175 8.61 -33.07 -3.87
N TYR A 176 9.69 -32.62 -4.52
CA TYR A 176 10.73 -31.84 -3.86
C TYR A 176 10.21 -30.47 -3.42
N THR A 177 9.46 -29.79 -4.30
CA THR A 177 8.82 -28.50 -3.99
C THR A 177 7.90 -28.62 -2.79
N ALA A 178 7.04 -29.64 -2.74
CA ALA A 178 6.14 -29.89 -1.62
C ALA A 178 6.91 -30.16 -0.31
N ALA A 179 7.93 -31.03 -0.36
CA ALA A 179 8.75 -31.34 0.80
C ALA A 179 9.45 -30.10 1.37
N LYS A 180 9.99 -29.23 0.51
CA LYS A 180 10.71 -28.02 0.92
C LYS A 180 9.79 -26.91 1.44
N HIS A 181 8.58 -26.75 0.88
CA HIS A 181 7.56 -25.89 1.49
C HIS A 181 7.12 -26.43 2.87
N GLY A 182 6.93 -27.74 3.00
CA GLY A 182 6.63 -28.39 4.27
C GLY A 182 7.73 -28.18 5.31
N LEU A 183 9.00 -28.27 4.91
CA LEU A 183 10.14 -28.08 5.81
C LEU A 183 10.22 -26.63 6.30
N LEU A 184 9.92 -25.66 5.43
CA LEU A 184 9.82 -24.25 5.80
C LEU A 184 8.71 -24.05 6.85
N GLY A 185 7.53 -24.63 6.63
CA GLY A 185 6.42 -24.61 7.59
C GLY A 185 6.76 -25.26 8.93
N LEU A 186 7.40 -26.44 8.90
CA LEU A 186 7.88 -27.13 10.09
C LEU A 186 8.89 -26.29 10.89
N SER A 187 9.80 -25.61 10.20
CA SER A 187 10.80 -24.73 10.81
C SER A 187 10.16 -23.54 11.53
N ARG A 188 9.17 -22.90 10.89
CA ARG A 188 8.37 -21.80 11.50
C ARG A 188 7.59 -22.26 12.72
N SER A 189 6.97 -23.44 12.65
CA SER A 189 6.25 -24.01 13.79
C SER A 189 7.18 -24.31 14.97
N THR A 190 8.35 -24.89 14.68
CA THR A 190 9.33 -25.26 15.70
C THR A 190 9.95 -24.02 16.36
N SER A 191 10.31 -23.00 15.58
CA SER A 191 10.87 -21.75 16.11
C SER A 191 9.92 -21.04 17.06
N TRP A 192 8.62 -21.04 16.77
CA TRP A 192 7.60 -20.45 17.65
C TRP A 192 7.36 -21.29 18.92
N SER A 193 7.24 -22.61 18.74
CA SER A 193 6.80 -23.51 19.81
C SER A 193 7.83 -23.70 20.91
N TYR A 194 9.13 -23.65 20.59
CA TYR A 194 10.22 -23.88 21.55
C TYR A 194 10.98 -22.60 21.96
N ARG A 195 10.45 -21.42 21.62
CA ARG A 195 11.14 -20.14 21.88
C ARG A 195 11.32 -19.84 23.37
N LYS A 196 10.37 -20.25 24.21
CA LYS A 196 10.42 -19.98 25.66
C LYS A 196 11.40 -20.91 26.38
N GLU A 197 11.64 -22.06 25.77
CA GLU A 197 12.58 -23.08 26.17
C GLU A 197 14.01 -22.77 25.70
N GLY A 198 14.21 -21.65 24.99
CA GLY A 198 15.51 -21.18 24.55
C GLY A 198 16.11 -21.99 23.40
N ILE A 199 15.29 -22.59 22.55
CA ILE A 199 15.74 -23.29 21.34
C ILE A 199 15.47 -22.40 20.12
N ARG A 200 16.49 -22.19 19.29
CA ARG A 200 16.37 -21.46 18.03
C ARG A 200 16.23 -22.41 16.87
N THR A 201 15.34 -22.11 15.93
CA THR A 201 15.22 -22.83 14.65
C THR A 201 15.23 -21.84 13.51
N ASN A 202 16.16 -22.00 12.57
CA ASN A 202 16.34 -21.10 11.43
C ASN A 202 16.49 -21.90 10.14
N VAL A 203 16.37 -21.22 9.01
CA VAL A 203 16.37 -21.82 7.67
C VAL A 203 17.37 -21.12 6.77
N VAL A 204 18.15 -21.93 6.03
CA VAL A 204 18.90 -21.47 4.87
C VAL A 204 18.18 -21.94 3.61
N ILE A 205 18.05 -21.07 2.62
CA ILE A 205 17.33 -21.28 1.37
C ILE A 205 18.33 -21.16 0.20
N PRO A 206 19.04 -22.24 -0.18
CA PRO A 206 20.02 -22.20 -1.26
C PRO A 206 19.38 -22.12 -2.66
N GLY A 207 20.06 -21.42 -3.57
CA GLY A 207 19.86 -21.49 -5.02
C GLY A 207 20.60 -22.66 -5.67
N GLY A 208 21.09 -22.48 -6.91
CA GLY A 208 21.93 -23.47 -7.59
C GLY A 208 23.31 -23.59 -6.94
N VAL A 209 23.64 -24.76 -6.39
CA VAL A 209 24.93 -25.03 -5.72
C VAL A 209 25.65 -26.18 -6.43
N ALA A 210 26.94 -26.00 -6.71
CA ALA A 210 27.77 -27.05 -7.32
C ALA A 210 27.97 -28.20 -6.32
N THR A 211 27.15 -29.26 -6.44
CA THR A 211 27.19 -30.45 -5.58
C THR A 211 26.89 -31.71 -6.38
N ASN A 212 27.10 -32.85 -5.75
CA ASN A 212 26.78 -34.19 -6.23
C ASN A 212 25.31 -34.60 -5.99
N ILE A 213 24.39 -33.66 -5.74
CA ILE A 213 23.01 -33.98 -5.30
C ILE A 213 22.24 -34.86 -6.30
N TYR A 214 22.34 -34.60 -7.61
CA TYR A 214 21.66 -35.41 -8.63
C TYR A 214 22.22 -36.83 -8.70
N ALA A 215 23.56 -36.97 -8.67
CA ALA A 215 24.21 -38.27 -8.67
C ALA A 215 23.82 -39.11 -7.44
N ASN A 216 23.78 -38.48 -6.25
CA ASN A 216 23.41 -39.14 -5.00
C ASN A 216 21.92 -39.51 -4.94
N SER A 217 21.07 -38.73 -5.62
CA SER A 217 19.62 -38.97 -5.62
C SER A 217 19.23 -40.19 -6.46
N LYS A 218 20.10 -40.63 -7.38
CA LYS A 218 19.87 -41.73 -8.34
C LYS A 218 18.58 -41.56 -9.14
N VAL A 219 18.25 -40.31 -9.47
CA VAL A 219 17.05 -39.94 -10.24
C VAL A 219 17.39 -39.73 -11.71
N GLN A 220 16.49 -40.15 -12.59
CA GLN A 220 16.51 -39.78 -14.00
C GLN A 220 15.67 -38.52 -14.16
N LEU A 221 16.22 -37.51 -14.85
CA LEU A 221 15.49 -36.27 -15.10
C LEU A 221 14.37 -36.51 -16.12
N ASP A 222 13.16 -36.12 -15.77
CA ASP A 222 12.00 -36.13 -16.65
C ASP A 222 12.13 -34.98 -17.69
N PRO A 223 12.20 -35.29 -19.00
CA PRO A 223 12.37 -34.25 -20.01
C PRO A 223 11.25 -33.21 -20.02
N ALA A 224 10.00 -33.62 -19.75
CA ALA A 224 8.85 -32.71 -19.76
C ALA A 224 8.87 -31.76 -18.56
N GLY A 225 9.17 -32.27 -17.37
CA GLY A 225 9.37 -31.53 -16.14
C GLY A 225 10.54 -30.55 -16.24
N MET A 226 11.68 -31.01 -16.76
CA MET A 226 12.84 -30.15 -17.06
C MET A 226 12.47 -29.00 -17.99
N ALA A 227 11.73 -29.27 -19.07
CA ALA A 227 11.27 -28.24 -19.99
C ALA A 227 10.34 -27.22 -19.28
N ALA A 228 9.52 -27.66 -18.33
CA ALA A 228 8.62 -26.80 -17.57
C ALA A 228 9.35 -25.87 -16.58
N VAL A 229 10.42 -26.33 -15.95
CA VAL A 229 11.21 -25.52 -14.99
C VAL A 229 12.32 -24.70 -15.66
N LYS A 230 12.69 -25.04 -16.91
CA LYS A 230 13.75 -24.37 -17.68
C LYS A 230 13.62 -22.83 -17.70
N PRO A 231 12.44 -22.23 -17.92
CA PRO A 231 12.33 -20.77 -17.96
C PRO A 231 12.76 -20.08 -16.66
N PHE A 232 12.64 -20.75 -15.51
CA PHE A 232 13.10 -20.23 -14.23
C PHE A 232 14.61 -20.48 -14.01
N HIS A 233 15.10 -21.64 -14.44
CA HIS A 233 16.54 -21.98 -14.40
C HIS A 233 17.38 -21.09 -15.31
N ASP A 234 16.86 -20.67 -16.46
CA ASP A 234 17.53 -19.73 -17.36
C ASP A 234 17.72 -18.33 -16.75
N LEU A 235 17.01 -18.02 -15.65
CA LEU A 235 17.16 -16.76 -14.89
C LEU A 235 18.20 -16.85 -13.78
N SER A 236 18.82 -18.03 -13.59
CA SER A 236 19.88 -18.15 -12.60
C SER A 236 21.00 -17.19 -13.00
N PRO A 237 21.48 -16.33 -12.08
CA PRO A 237 22.72 -15.62 -12.30
C PRO A 237 23.77 -16.70 -12.60
N ASN A 238 24.66 -16.44 -13.54
CA ASN A 238 25.73 -17.38 -13.95
C ASN A 238 26.77 -17.64 -12.84
N VAL A 239 26.39 -17.47 -11.57
CA VAL A 239 27.16 -17.71 -10.37
C VAL A 239 26.59 -18.96 -9.71
N THR A 240 27.09 -20.13 -10.12
CA THR A 240 26.87 -21.34 -9.34
C THR A 240 27.54 -21.16 -7.98
N LEU A 241 26.77 -21.28 -6.90
CA LEU A 241 27.30 -21.08 -5.56
C LEU A 241 28.19 -22.24 -5.13
N SER A 242 29.20 -21.93 -4.32
CA SER A 242 30.02 -22.96 -3.68
C SER A 242 29.29 -23.52 -2.44
N PRO A 243 29.47 -24.81 -2.11
CA PRO A 243 29.00 -25.37 -0.84
C PRO A 243 29.47 -24.58 0.39
N GLY A 244 30.69 -24.03 0.34
CA GLY A 244 31.26 -23.17 1.39
C GLY A 244 30.46 -21.90 1.64
N SER A 245 29.92 -21.28 0.59
CA SER A 245 29.06 -20.08 0.73
C SER A 245 27.78 -20.38 1.51
N ILE A 246 27.19 -21.57 1.32
CA ILE A 246 26.03 -22.01 2.09
C ILE A 246 26.43 -22.32 3.53
N ALA A 247 27.56 -23.03 3.72
CA ALA A 247 28.11 -23.33 5.04
C ALA A 247 28.35 -22.06 5.87
N SER A 248 28.88 -20.98 5.28
CA SER A 248 29.06 -19.70 5.99
C SER A 248 27.74 -19.15 6.56
N ALA A 249 26.64 -19.23 5.82
CA ALA A 249 25.32 -18.80 6.30
C ALA A 249 24.78 -19.72 7.41
N ILE A 250 25.00 -21.03 7.29
CA ILE A 250 24.63 -22.02 8.33
C ILE A 250 25.36 -21.71 9.63
N LEU A 251 26.67 -21.52 9.56
CA LEU A 251 27.50 -21.20 10.72
C LEU A 251 27.07 -19.87 11.35
N TRP A 252 26.78 -18.84 10.53
CA TRP A 252 26.26 -17.59 11.07
C TRP A 252 24.95 -17.83 11.83
N LEU A 253 23.96 -18.52 11.27
CA LEU A 253 22.69 -18.80 11.97
C LEU A 253 22.88 -19.62 13.25
N ALA A 254 23.83 -20.57 13.24
CA ALA A 254 24.16 -21.41 14.38
C ALA A 254 24.92 -20.66 15.49
N ALA A 255 25.62 -19.56 15.15
CA ALA A 255 26.53 -18.89 16.06
C ALA A 255 25.86 -18.48 17.38
N PRO A 256 26.53 -18.69 18.54
CA PRO A 256 25.99 -18.32 19.85
C PRO A 256 25.75 -16.82 19.99
N SER A 257 26.48 -15.98 19.28
CA SER A 257 26.32 -14.52 19.28
C SER A 257 24.98 -14.05 18.68
N ASN A 258 24.28 -14.89 17.92
CA ASN A 258 23.03 -14.54 17.24
C ASN A 258 21.78 -14.89 18.07
N LEU A 259 21.77 -14.48 19.34
CA LEU A 259 20.80 -14.91 20.36
C LEU A 259 19.33 -14.64 20.02
N ASN A 260 19.05 -13.55 19.30
CA ASN A 260 17.68 -13.17 18.93
C ASN A 260 17.30 -13.56 17.49
N VAL A 261 18.15 -14.29 16.77
CA VAL A 261 17.84 -14.80 15.43
C VAL A 261 17.15 -16.16 15.56
N ASN A 262 15.82 -16.14 15.57
CA ASN A 262 14.96 -17.33 15.64
C ASN A 262 13.80 -17.20 14.64
N GLY A 263 13.56 -18.23 13.83
CA GLY A 263 12.59 -18.21 12.74
C GLY A 263 13.09 -17.47 11.49
N ALA A 264 14.40 -17.20 11.38
CA ALA A 264 14.96 -16.54 10.22
C ALA A 264 14.98 -17.44 8.98
N GLU A 265 14.69 -16.85 7.82
CA GLU A 265 14.68 -17.50 6.50
C GLU A 265 15.67 -16.78 5.60
N ILE A 266 16.89 -17.32 5.50
CA ILE A 266 17.99 -16.66 4.80
C ILE A 266 18.18 -17.27 3.42
N VAL A 267 17.86 -16.49 2.39
CA VAL A 267 18.09 -16.85 0.98
C VAL A 267 19.56 -16.66 0.61
N VAL A 268 20.17 -17.71 0.06
CA VAL A 268 21.56 -17.73 -0.39
C VAL A 268 21.60 -18.31 -1.81
N ASP A 269 21.32 -17.48 -2.80
CA ASP A 269 21.12 -17.90 -4.19
C ASP A 269 21.79 -16.98 -5.22
N GLY A 270 22.68 -16.10 -4.77
CA GLY A 270 23.35 -15.12 -5.64
C GLY A 270 22.42 -14.09 -6.26
N GLY A 271 21.21 -13.91 -5.72
CA GLY A 271 20.18 -13.04 -6.28
C GLY A 271 19.28 -13.75 -7.29
N TRP A 272 19.32 -15.09 -7.43
CA TRP A 272 18.47 -15.82 -8.38
C TRP A 272 16.99 -15.51 -8.19
N THR A 273 16.50 -15.55 -6.96
CA THR A 273 15.11 -15.22 -6.61
C THR A 273 14.85 -13.72 -6.51
N THR A 274 15.87 -12.87 -6.63
CA THR A 274 15.71 -11.40 -6.73
C THR A 274 15.33 -10.96 -8.14
N HIS A 275 15.51 -11.82 -9.15
CA HIS A 275 14.83 -11.66 -10.43
C HIS A 275 13.34 -11.71 -10.12
N ASN A 276 12.73 -10.53 -10.19
CA ASN A 276 11.31 -10.31 -10.03
C ASN A 276 10.57 -11.47 -10.72
N LYS A 277 9.54 -12.08 -10.09
CA LYS A 277 8.75 -13.21 -10.64
C LYS A 277 8.19 -12.97 -12.08
N PHE A 278 8.45 -11.79 -12.62
CA PHE A 278 8.20 -11.22 -13.94
C PHE A 278 8.92 -11.83 -15.14
N LEU A 279 10.16 -12.34 -15.04
CA LEU A 279 10.85 -12.85 -16.24
C LEU A 279 10.33 -14.22 -16.70
N ALA A 280 9.89 -15.08 -15.76
CA ALA A 280 9.25 -16.35 -16.08
C ALA A 280 7.90 -16.16 -16.80
N GLY A 281 7.15 -15.10 -16.46
CA GLY A 281 5.90 -14.74 -17.15
C GLY A 281 6.11 -14.15 -18.55
N LYS A 282 7.23 -13.45 -18.78
CA LYS A 282 7.56 -12.90 -20.10
C LYS A 282 7.92 -13.99 -21.11
N LEU A 283 8.64 -15.03 -20.68
CA LEU A 283 9.05 -16.16 -21.52
C LEU A 283 7.88 -17.11 -21.88
N ALA A 284 6.81 -17.14 -21.09
CA ALA A 284 5.61 -17.92 -21.41
C ALA A 284 4.70 -17.25 -22.46
N CYS A 285 4.75 -15.91 -22.58
CA CYS A 285 3.94 -15.16 -23.55
C CYS A 285 4.59 -14.97 -24.93
N GLU A 286 5.90 -15.20 -25.09
CA GLU A 286 6.61 -14.93 -26.34
C GLU A 286 6.48 -16.02 -27.44
N LYS A 287 5.71 -17.10 -27.22
CA LYS A 287 5.55 -18.18 -28.21
C LYS A 287 4.13 -18.65 -28.50
N VAL A 288 3.09 -17.88 -28.16
CA VAL A 288 1.72 -18.20 -28.59
C VAL A 288 1.27 -17.14 -29.59
N GLU A 289 1.57 -17.37 -30.87
CA GLU A 289 0.75 -16.78 -31.93
C GLU A 289 -0.69 -17.28 -31.75
N PRO A 290 -1.72 -16.42 -31.90
CA PRO A 290 -3.09 -16.85 -31.74
C PRO A 290 -3.52 -17.64 -32.98
N GLN A 291 -3.28 -18.96 -32.98
CA GLN A 291 -4.06 -19.86 -33.84
C GLN A 291 -5.45 -20.02 -33.22
N ARG A 292 -6.45 -19.42 -33.87
CA ARG A 292 -7.87 -19.77 -33.65
C ARG A 292 -8.04 -21.25 -33.95
N ASP A 293 -8.37 -22.06 -32.94
CA ASP A 293 -8.71 -23.46 -33.12
C ASP A 293 -10.25 -23.61 -33.16
N GLU A 294 -10.80 -23.94 -34.32
CA GLU A 294 -12.24 -24.07 -34.61
C GLU A 294 -12.82 -25.45 -34.20
N ARG A 295 -12.30 -26.09 -33.15
CA ARG A 295 -12.58 -27.52 -32.86
C ARG A 295 -13.24 -27.86 -31.54
N PHE A 296 -13.97 -26.93 -30.92
CA PHE A 296 -14.75 -27.24 -29.72
C PHE A 296 -16.20 -26.77 -29.82
N ASP A 297 -16.93 -27.36 -30.77
CA ASP A 297 -18.37 -27.51 -30.71
C ASP A 297 -18.72 -28.91 -30.14
N GLY A 298 -19.43 -28.93 -29.01
CA GLY A 298 -20.28 -30.04 -28.60
C GLY A 298 -19.67 -31.15 -27.74
N GLN A 299 -19.83 -31.03 -26.40
CA GLN A 299 -20.59 -31.95 -25.53
C GLN A 299 -20.35 -31.60 -24.06
N GLY A 300 -21.44 -31.39 -23.32
CA GLY A 300 -21.43 -30.70 -22.03
C GLY A 300 -21.18 -31.57 -20.80
N ILE A 301 -20.65 -30.92 -19.76
CA ILE A 301 -20.92 -31.26 -18.36
C ILE A 301 -21.75 -30.12 -17.78
N HIS A 302 -22.95 -30.48 -17.34
CA HIS A 302 -24.03 -29.59 -16.93
C HIS A 302 -23.76 -29.02 -15.52
N ILE A 303 -23.42 -27.73 -15.43
CA ILE A 303 -23.51 -26.94 -14.18
C ILE A 303 -24.76 -26.07 -14.31
N PRO A 304 -25.67 -26.00 -13.31
CA PRO A 304 -26.94 -25.30 -13.47
C PRO A 304 -26.68 -23.80 -13.64
N THR A 305 -27.08 -23.27 -14.79
CA THR A 305 -27.13 -21.83 -15.06
C THR A 305 -28.33 -21.23 -14.33
N PRO A 306 -28.22 -20.09 -13.62
CA PRO A 306 -29.37 -19.26 -13.34
C PRO A 306 -29.88 -18.71 -14.67
N ALA A 307 -31.05 -19.21 -15.08
CA ALA A 307 -31.78 -18.69 -16.21
C ALA A 307 -32.32 -17.29 -15.85
N THR A 308 -31.61 -16.27 -16.28
CA THR A 308 -32.22 -15.09 -16.92
C THR A 308 -31.11 -14.36 -17.65
N MET A 309 -31.14 -14.41 -18.98
CA MET A 309 -30.52 -13.33 -19.76
C MET A 309 -31.28 -12.06 -19.40
N ALA A 310 -30.76 -11.31 -18.44
CA ALA A 310 -31.07 -9.91 -18.37
C ALA A 310 -30.66 -9.30 -19.71
N ALA A 311 -31.57 -8.54 -20.32
CA ALA A 311 -31.26 -7.54 -21.32
C ALA A 311 -30.00 -6.76 -20.91
N PRO A 312 -29.23 -6.14 -21.84
CA PRO A 312 -28.08 -5.31 -21.47
C PRO A 312 -28.51 -4.41 -20.31
N GLU A 313 -27.96 -4.64 -19.12
CA GLU A 313 -28.32 -3.86 -17.95
C GLU A 313 -28.11 -2.41 -18.34
N LYS A 314 -29.18 -1.61 -18.29
CA LYS A 314 -29.07 -0.16 -18.43
C LYS A 314 -28.01 0.27 -17.43
N GLU A 315 -26.84 0.71 -17.91
CA GLU A 315 -25.76 1.22 -17.08
C GLU A 315 -26.35 2.26 -16.11
N SER A 316 -26.42 1.91 -14.82
CA SER A 316 -26.94 2.81 -13.80
C SER A 316 -25.88 3.86 -13.46
N PRO A 317 -26.23 5.15 -13.38
CA PRO A 317 -25.28 6.18 -12.95
C PRO A 317 -24.82 5.91 -11.51
N LEU A 318 -23.56 6.24 -11.20
CA LEU A 318 -23.02 6.17 -9.84
C LEU A 318 -23.88 7.01 -8.88
N LYS A 319 -24.31 6.40 -7.78
CA LYS A 319 -25.18 7.00 -6.75
C LYS A 319 -24.43 7.32 -5.47
N ALA A 320 -23.45 6.51 -5.10
CA ALA A 320 -22.70 6.62 -3.86
C ALA A 320 -21.31 6.00 -4.01
N VAL A 321 -20.43 6.35 -3.08
CA VAL A 321 -19.08 5.78 -2.96
C VAL A 321 -18.99 5.09 -1.60
N GLN A 322 -18.69 3.79 -1.60
CA GLN A 322 -18.37 3.04 -0.40
C GLN A 322 -16.85 2.99 -0.24
N LEU A 323 -16.33 3.40 0.90
CA LEU A 323 -14.90 3.38 1.21
C LEU A 323 -14.63 2.36 2.31
N GLU A 324 -13.67 1.46 2.10
CA GLU A 324 -13.09 0.69 3.18
C GLU A 324 -12.39 1.63 4.18
N ALA A 325 -12.55 1.40 5.48
CA ALA A 325 -11.94 2.27 6.50
C ALA A 325 -10.41 2.34 6.37
N LEU A 326 -9.76 1.29 5.88
CA LEU A 326 -8.31 1.29 5.61
C LEU A 326 -7.92 2.35 4.57
N VAL A 327 -8.74 2.58 3.55
CA VAL A 327 -8.52 3.63 2.54
C VAL A 327 -8.56 5.00 3.20
N VAL A 328 -9.58 5.24 4.03
CA VAL A 328 -9.70 6.50 4.79
C VAL A 328 -8.46 6.72 5.66
N MET A 329 -8.01 5.71 6.41
CA MET A 329 -6.81 5.80 7.24
C MET A 329 -5.54 6.08 6.43
N LYS A 330 -5.36 5.44 5.27
CA LYS A 330 -4.20 5.66 4.39
C LYS A 330 -4.18 7.08 3.84
N ILE A 331 -5.32 7.57 3.34
CA ILE A 331 -5.46 8.93 2.81
C ILE A 331 -5.19 9.94 3.93
N THR A 332 -5.85 9.80 5.08
CA THR A 332 -5.64 10.69 6.23
C THR A 332 -4.17 10.72 6.66
N LYS A 333 -3.54 9.55 6.83
CA LYS A 333 -2.11 9.47 7.21
C LYS A 333 -1.22 10.19 6.19
N HIS A 334 -1.42 9.91 4.90
CA HIS A 334 -0.61 10.50 3.84
C HIS A 334 -0.77 12.03 3.80
N CYS A 335 -2.01 12.51 3.69
CA CYS A 335 -2.30 13.94 3.59
C CYS A 335 -1.87 14.72 4.83
N SER A 336 -2.07 14.18 6.03
CA SER A 336 -1.62 14.82 7.27
C SER A 336 -0.10 14.85 7.41
N SER A 337 0.61 13.79 6.98
CA SER A 337 2.08 13.74 7.05
C SER A 337 2.77 14.74 6.11
N ARG A 338 2.06 15.20 5.08
CA ARG A 338 2.60 16.05 4.02
C ARG A 338 2.07 17.48 4.09
N PHE A 339 1.13 17.76 4.97
CA PHE A 339 0.60 19.10 5.21
C PHE A 339 1.74 20.08 5.60
N PRO A 340 1.79 21.30 5.03
CA PRO A 340 0.77 21.97 4.21
C PRO A 340 0.85 21.69 2.70
N THR A 341 1.78 20.86 2.24
CA THR A 341 1.92 20.56 0.81
C THR A 341 0.83 19.61 0.31
N ILE A 342 0.44 19.76 -0.97
CA ILE A 342 -0.61 18.94 -1.57
C ILE A 342 -0.10 17.51 -1.75
N ALA A 343 -0.85 16.56 -1.22
CA ALA A 343 -0.65 15.13 -1.37
C ALA A 343 -1.68 14.60 -2.36
N THR A 344 -1.25 13.71 -3.27
CA THR A 344 -2.13 13.06 -4.25
C THR A 344 -1.89 11.56 -4.29
N GLY A 345 -2.86 10.80 -4.79
CA GLY A 345 -2.70 9.36 -4.93
C GLY A 345 -3.80 8.72 -5.75
N SER A 346 -3.66 7.42 -6.02
CA SER A 346 -4.61 6.63 -6.81
C SER A 346 -5.58 5.84 -5.93
N LEU A 347 -6.76 5.57 -6.48
CA LEU A 347 -7.81 4.76 -5.86
C LEU A 347 -8.07 3.53 -6.71
N VAL A 348 -8.21 2.39 -6.04
CA VAL A 348 -8.62 1.13 -6.68
C VAL A 348 -9.87 0.58 -6.04
N GLY A 349 -10.65 -0.14 -6.84
CA GLY A 349 -11.94 -0.62 -6.42
C GLY A 349 -12.71 -1.36 -7.50
N MET A 350 -14.00 -1.51 -7.28
CA MET A 350 -14.95 -2.05 -8.25
C MET A 350 -16.29 -1.33 -8.10
N GLU A 351 -17.05 -1.30 -9.19
CA GLU A 351 -18.43 -0.82 -9.13
C GLU A 351 -19.40 -1.99 -9.08
N ASN A 352 -20.44 -1.83 -8.26
CA ASN A 352 -21.49 -2.80 -8.05
C ASN A 352 -22.85 -2.08 -8.02
N ASN A 353 -23.64 -2.18 -9.10
CA ASN A 353 -25.01 -1.66 -9.19
C ASN A 353 -25.18 -0.16 -8.82
N GLY A 354 -24.26 0.70 -9.29
CA GLY A 354 -24.24 2.13 -9.01
C GLY A 354 -23.58 2.53 -7.69
N LEU A 355 -23.04 1.58 -6.92
CA LEU A 355 -22.19 1.83 -5.76
C LEU A 355 -20.72 1.61 -6.16
N LEU A 356 -19.88 2.65 -6.00
CA LEU A 356 -18.44 2.52 -6.24
C LEU A 356 -17.75 2.10 -4.95
N GLU A 357 -17.30 0.85 -4.88
CA GLU A 357 -16.58 0.30 -3.74
C GLU A 357 -15.07 0.54 -3.92
N VAL A 358 -14.50 1.38 -3.07
CA VAL A 358 -13.06 1.68 -3.04
C VAL A 358 -12.43 0.89 -1.92
N THR A 359 -11.64 -0.10 -2.29
CA THR A 359 -11.05 -1.10 -1.39
C THR A 359 -9.63 -0.73 -0.97
N ASN A 360 -8.90 -0.01 -1.83
CA ASN A 360 -7.50 0.33 -1.56
C ASN A 360 -7.08 1.65 -2.22
N SER A 361 -5.95 2.19 -1.75
CA SER A 361 -5.38 3.44 -2.24
C SER A 361 -3.86 3.44 -2.13
N SER A 362 -3.18 4.10 -3.06
CA SER A 362 -1.73 4.38 -3.00
C SER A 362 -1.42 5.86 -3.07
N ALA A 363 -0.37 6.27 -2.36
CA ALA A 363 0.21 7.60 -2.47
C ALA A 363 1.07 7.71 -3.72
N PHE A 364 0.95 8.82 -4.45
CA PHE A 364 1.93 9.13 -5.49
C PHE A 364 3.22 9.65 -4.86
N PRO A 365 4.40 9.15 -5.28
CA PRO A 365 5.66 9.68 -4.80
C PRO A 365 5.91 11.07 -5.39
N ILE A 366 6.44 11.97 -4.58
CA ILE A 366 6.95 13.27 -5.03
C ILE A 366 8.48 13.18 -5.01
N LEU A 367 9.12 13.53 -6.14
CA LEU A 367 10.58 13.69 -6.20
C LEU A 367 10.94 15.00 -5.50
N ASP A 368 11.50 14.91 -4.28
CA ASP A 368 12.10 16.07 -3.63
C ASP A 368 13.39 16.43 -4.40
N LEU A 369 13.46 17.65 -4.95
CA LEU A 369 14.68 18.15 -5.62
C LEU A 369 15.80 18.34 -4.59
N PRO A 370 17.09 18.13 -4.95
CA PRO A 370 18.23 18.35 -4.06
C PRO A 370 18.25 19.77 -3.47
N PRO A 371 18.79 19.96 -2.24
CA PRO A 371 18.77 21.26 -1.55
C PRO A 371 19.40 22.42 -2.33
N GLU A 372 20.36 22.14 -3.21
CA GLU A 372 21.06 23.17 -4.01
C GLU A 372 20.18 23.82 -5.08
N GLU A 373 19.14 23.13 -5.58
CA GLU A 373 18.17 23.68 -6.54
C GLU A 373 16.93 24.31 -5.86
N GLN A 374 16.78 24.13 -4.55
CA GLN A 374 15.63 24.64 -3.78
C GLN A 374 15.70 26.16 -3.53
N TYR A 375 16.87 26.78 -3.67
CA TYR A 375 17.05 28.22 -3.45
C TYR A 375 16.55 29.09 -4.61
N ASP A 376 16.58 28.60 -5.85
CA ASP A 376 16.13 29.37 -7.03
C ASP A 376 14.67 29.08 -7.42
N ASN A 377 14.11 27.94 -7.01
CA ASN A 377 12.73 27.56 -7.32
C ASN A 377 12.01 27.01 -6.08
N GLN A 378 11.43 27.89 -5.27
CA GLN A 378 10.36 27.51 -4.32
C GLN A 378 9.09 26.96 -5.01
N VAL A 379 9.08 26.87 -6.34
CA VAL A 379 7.97 26.37 -7.13
C VAL A 379 8.00 24.84 -7.09
N PHE A 380 7.27 24.26 -6.14
CA PHE A 380 6.80 22.88 -6.27
C PHE A 380 6.27 22.69 -7.69
N ASN A 381 6.86 21.77 -8.46
CA ASN A 381 6.38 21.51 -9.82
C ASN A 381 5.03 20.79 -9.76
N THR A 382 3.96 21.58 -9.66
CA THR A 382 2.57 21.14 -9.55
C THR A 382 2.13 20.29 -10.74
N ALA A 383 2.79 20.44 -11.90
CA ALA A 383 2.53 19.62 -13.08
C ALA A 383 3.16 18.23 -12.97
N ALA A 384 4.37 18.10 -12.41
CA ALA A 384 5.03 16.82 -12.19
C ALA A 384 4.38 15.99 -11.07
N ALA A 385 3.81 16.66 -10.06
CA ALA A 385 3.08 16.03 -8.96
C ALA A 385 1.60 15.72 -9.30
N ALA A 386 1.15 16.04 -10.51
CA ALA A 386 -0.24 15.85 -10.91
C ALA A 386 -0.58 14.35 -11.03
N PRO A 387 -1.78 13.91 -10.63
CA PRO A 387 -2.28 12.55 -10.87
C PRO A 387 -2.22 12.10 -12.34
N ARG A 388 -2.31 13.04 -13.29
CA ARG A 388 -2.20 12.79 -14.74
C ARG A 388 -0.76 12.75 -15.27
N ALA A 389 0.24 13.00 -14.42
CA ALA A 389 1.64 13.01 -14.82
C ALA A 389 2.08 11.62 -15.28
N LYS A 390 2.92 11.55 -16.33
CA LYS A 390 3.36 10.28 -16.92
C LYS A 390 4.07 9.36 -15.91
N SER A 391 4.86 9.93 -15.00
CA SER A 391 5.52 9.21 -13.90
C SER A 391 4.50 8.57 -12.94
N ASN A 392 3.47 9.33 -12.57
CA ASN A 392 2.41 8.85 -11.67
C ASN A 392 1.54 7.78 -12.35
N ILE A 393 1.27 7.90 -13.65
CA ILE A 393 0.58 6.85 -14.40
C ILE A 393 1.40 5.56 -14.43
N ALA A 394 2.72 5.66 -14.67
CA ALA A 394 3.61 4.49 -14.64
C ALA A 394 3.65 3.85 -13.26
N TYR A 395 3.78 4.65 -12.20
CA TYR A 395 3.72 4.20 -10.82
C TYR A 395 2.38 3.52 -10.48
N GLN A 396 1.27 4.13 -10.89
CA GLN A 396 -0.07 3.59 -10.67
C GLN A 396 -0.25 2.24 -11.33
N ASN A 397 0.17 2.09 -12.58
CA ASN A 397 0.04 0.84 -13.32
C ASN A 397 0.85 -0.28 -12.67
N GLU A 398 2.05 0.05 -12.19
CA GLU A 398 2.88 -0.89 -11.42
C GLU A 398 2.22 -1.27 -10.09
N TYR A 399 1.65 -0.29 -9.37
CA TYR A 399 0.92 -0.54 -8.12
C TYR A 399 -0.32 -1.42 -8.33
N ILE A 400 -1.12 -1.13 -9.35
CA ILE A 400 -2.28 -1.94 -9.76
C ILE A 400 -1.83 -3.37 -10.07
N ARG A 401 -0.73 -3.53 -10.79
CA ARG A 401 -0.17 -4.85 -11.10
C ARG A 401 0.23 -5.60 -9.83
N MET A 402 0.92 -4.94 -8.89
CA MET A 402 1.27 -5.52 -7.58
C MET A 402 0.04 -5.91 -6.76
N LEU A 403 -1.06 -5.13 -6.82
CA LEU A 403 -2.31 -5.48 -6.14
C LEU A 403 -2.98 -6.72 -6.73
N LYS A 404 -2.95 -6.89 -8.06
CA LYS A 404 -3.45 -8.11 -8.71
C LYS A 404 -2.69 -9.36 -8.26
N GLU A 405 -1.38 -9.24 -7.99
CA GLU A 405 -0.55 -10.36 -7.54
C GLU A 405 -0.92 -10.87 -6.14
N VAL A 406 -1.50 -10.01 -5.29
CA VAL A 406 -1.97 -10.36 -3.93
C VAL A 406 -3.48 -10.65 -3.90
N ASN A 407 -4.10 -10.90 -5.05
CA ASN A 407 -5.54 -11.15 -5.21
C ASN A 407 -6.44 -10.03 -4.66
N VAL A 408 -5.98 -8.77 -4.74
CA VAL A 408 -6.79 -7.60 -4.44
C VAL A 408 -7.36 -7.05 -5.74
N ASP A 409 -8.60 -6.56 -5.68
CA ASP A 409 -9.23 -5.85 -6.77
C ASP A 409 -8.42 -4.59 -7.14
N ALA A 410 -8.10 -4.46 -8.41
CA ALA A 410 -7.11 -3.50 -8.87
C ALA A 410 -7.58 -2.75 -10.13
N ASN A 411 -8.87 -2.42 -10.18
CA ASN A 411 -9.37 -1.51 -11.21
C ASN A 411 -9.13 -0.08 -10.73
N ASN A 412 -8.61 0.77 -11.61
CA ASN A 412 -8.52 2.19 -11.32
C ASN A 412 -9.94 2.77 -11.25
N VAL A 413 -10.31 3.32 -10.10
CA VAL A 413 -11.62 3.95 -9.88
C VAL A 413 -11.52 5.44 -9.56
N GLY A 414 -10.31 6.00 -9.64
CA GLY A 414 -10.09 7.43 -9.45
C GLY A 414 -8.82 7.78 -8.71
N TRP A 415 -8.85 8.93 -8.04
CA TRP A 415 -7.69 9.51 -7.37
C TRP A 415 -8.13 10.31 -6.16
N TYR A 416 -7.19 10.65 -5.29
CA TYR A 416 -7.44 11.53 -4.15
C TYR A 416 -6.44 12.68 -4.10
N THR A 417 -6.83 13.75 -3.40
CA THR A 417 -6.00 14.91 -3.13
C THR A 417 -6.28 15.50 -1.75
N SER A 418 -5.24 16.06 -1.12
CA SER A 418 -5.45 16.92 0.05
C SER A 418 -5.90 18.31 -0.37
N ALA A 419 -6.74 18.91 0.47
CA ALA A 419 -7.11 20.31 0.41
C ALA A 419 -6.77 20.98 1.74
N ASN A 420 -6.60 22.31 1.68
CA ASN A 420 -6.43 23.16 2.84
C ASN A 420 -7.55 24.20 2.84
N LEU A 421 -8.37 24.23 3.90
CA LEU A 421 -9.46 25.20 4.05
C LEU A 421 -10.38 25.27 2.82
N GLY A 422 -10.69 24.12 2.21
CA GLY A 422 -11.55 24.06 1.02
C GLY A 422 -10.95 24.53 -0.29
N ASN A 423 -9.67 24.89 -0.34
CA ASN A 423 -9.00 25.30 -1.58
C ASN A 423 -8.63 24.08 -2.44
N PHE A 424 -9.44 23.78 -3.45
CA PHE A 424 -9.15 22.70 -4.42
C PHE A 424 -9.82 22.87 -5.79
N VAL A 425 -10.80 23.76 -5.93
CA VAL A 425 -11.52 23.98 -7.19
C VAL A 425 -10.70 24.89 -8.09
N ASN A 426 -9.87 24.26 -8.93
CA ASN A 426 -8.99 24.97 -9.86
C ASN A 426 -8.82 24.18 -11.18
N SER A 427 -8.21 24.82 -12.18
CA SER A 427 -8.00 24.23 -13.50
C SER A 427 -7.24 22.89 -13.46
N ASN A 428 -6.27 22.75 -12.55
CA ASN A 428 -5.52 21.50 -12.38
C ASN A 428 -6.42 20.35 -11.89
N PHE A 429 -7.29 20.61 -10.91
CA PHE A 429 -8.26 19.62 -10.43
C PHE A 429 -9.18 19.14 -11.56
N ILE A 430 -9.69 20.08 -12.36
CA ILE A 430 -10.56 19.77 -13.51
C ILE A 430 -9.82 18.95 -14.56
N GLN A 431 -8.60 19.33 -14.93
CA GLN A 431 -7.79 18.60 -15.91
C GLN A 431 -7.46 17.18 -15.43
N ASN A 432 -7.16 17.01 -14.13
CA ASN A 432 -6.94 15.69 -13.56
C ASN A 432 -8.22 14.86 -13.60
N GLN A 433 -9.35 15.39 -13.12
CA GLN A 433 -10.60 14.63 -13.11
C GLN A 433 -11.07 14.30 -14.54
N PHE A 434 -10.95 15.22 -15.48
CA PHE A 434 -11.26 14.98 -16.89
C PHE A 434 -10.37 13.88 -17.50
N PHE A 435 -9.09 13.80 -17.09
CA PHE A 435 -8.18 12.75 -17.54
C PHE A 435 -8.58 11.35 -17.01
N TYR A 436 -9.15 11.26 -15.81
CA TYR A 436 -9.65 10.00 -15.24
C TYR A 436 -11.10 9.70 -15.63
N GLN A 437 -11.86 10.68 -16.14
CA GLN A 437 -13.26 10.54 -16.52
C GLN A 437 -13.41 10.76 -18.04
N LYS A 438 -12.48 10.24 -18.86
CA LYS A 438 -12.37 10.52 -20.30
C LYS A 438 -13.65 10.18 -21.07
N ASP A 439 -14.34 9.12 -20.66
CA ASP A 439 -15.63 8.74 -21.22
C ASP A 439 -16.79 9.23 -20.33
N LEU A 440 -17.90 9.62 -20.97
CA LEU A 440 -19.11 10.14 -20.29
C LEU A 440 -19.66 9.17 -19.23
N ASN A 441 -19.46 7.86 -19.44
CA ASN A 441 -19.92 6.78 -18.54
C ASN A 441 -18.79 6.21 -17.66
N GLU A 442 -17.58 6.78 -17.70
CA GLU A 442 -16.45 6.31 -16.89
C GLU A 442 -16.75 6.54 -15.40
N LYS A 443 -16.71 5.45 -14.63
CA LYS A 443 -17.15 5.40 -13.23
C LYS A 443 -16.00 5.76 -12.29
N THR A 444 -15.49 6.99 -12.41
CA THR A 444 -14.35 7.48 -11.62
C THR A 444 -14.70 8.64 -10.70
N VAL A 445 -14.01 8.73 -9.56
CA VAL A 445 -14.23 9.76 -8.54
C VAL A 445 -12.92 10.41 -8.08
N ALA A 446 -13.00 11.69 -7.74
CA ALA A 446 -11.96 12.40 -7.01
C ALA A 446 -12.34 12.50 -5.53
N LEU A 447 -11.54 11.91 -4.65
CA LEU A 447 -11.68 12.11 -3.21
C LEU A 447 -10.87 13.34 -2.76
N VAL A 448 -11.51 14.24 -2.03
CA VAL A 448 -10.87 15.43 -1.47
C VAL A 448 -10.88 15.33 0.05
N TYR A 449 -9.70 15.24 0.65
CA TYR A 449 -9.51 15.22 2.09
C TYR A 449 -9.01 16.58 2.57
N ASP A 450 -9.82 17.28 3.36
CA ASP A 450 -9.44 18.57 3.94
C ASP A 450 -8.76 18.36 5.30
N VAL A 451 -7.44 18.59 5.33
CA VAL A 451 -6.62 18.34 6.53
C VAL A 451 -6.99 19.31 7.65
N SER A 452 -7.13 20.59 7.31
CA SER A 452 -7.38 21.67 8.27
C SER A 452 -8.76 21.58 8.89
N ARG A 453 -9.77 21.23 8.10
CA ARG A 453 -11.13 21.00 8.61
C ARG A 453 -11.21 19.73 9.45
N SER A 454 -10.51 18.66 9.04
CA SER A 454 -10.48 17.40 9.80
C SER A 454 -9.79 17.55 11.16
N ALA A 455 -8.81 18.45 11.27
CA ALA A 455 -8.16 18.78 12.53
C ALA A 455 -9.12 19.41 13.57
N GLN A 456 -10.28 19.94 13.14
CA GLN A 456 -11.31 20.48 14.05
C GLN A 456 -12.23 19.40 14.64
N GLY A 457 -11.99 18.12 14.35
CA GLY A 457 -12.70 16.99 14.95
C GLY A 457 -13.83 16.39 14.12
N LEU A 458 -14.10 16.88 12.91
CA LEU A 458 -15.02 16.25 11.96
C LEU A 458 -14.25 15.81 10.71
N LEU A 459 -14.31 14.50 10.40
CA LEU A 459 -13.69 13.97 9.18
C LEU A 459 -14.26 14.68 7.95
N SER A 460 -13.41 15.45 7.25
CA SER A 460 -13.80 16.15 6.03
C SER A 460 -13.22 15.43 4.82
N LEU A 461 -13.90 14.38 4.39
CA LEU A 461 -13.63 13.63 3.17
C LEU A 461 -14.85 13.72 2.26
N ARG A 462 -14.68 14.16 1.01
CA ARG A 462 -15.77 14.37 0.05
C ARG A 462 -15.43 13.71 -1.29
N ALA A 463 -16.44 13.19 -1.98
CA ALA A 463 -16.29 12.51 -3.27
C ALA A 463 -16.93 13.35 -4.37
N PHE A 464 -16.16 13.68 -5.41
CA PHE A 464 -16.63 14.48 -6.53
C PHE A 464 -16.44 13.77 -7.86
N ARG A 465 -17.29 14.10 -8.82
CA ARG A 465 -17.11 13.82 -10.25
C ARG A 465 -17.48 15.04 -11.07
N LEU A 466 -17.03 15.10 -12.33
CA LEU A 466 -17.49 16.14 -13.25
C LEU A 466 -18.87 15.77 -13.78
N SER A 467 -19.76 16.76 -13.90
CA SER A 467 -21.07 16.52 -14.49
C SER A 467 -20.94 16.19 -15.99
N PRO A 468 -21.84 15.37 -16.55
CA PRO A 468 -21.83 15.05 -17.98
C PRO A 468 -21.91 16.29 -18.89
N GLN A 469 -22.67 17.31 -18.47
CA GLN A 469 -22.79 18.57 -19.21
C GLN A 469 -21.47 19.35 -19.24
N PHE A 470 -20.80 19.45 -18.09
CA PHE A 470 -19.50 20.10 -18.00
C PHE A 470 -18.43 19.34 -18.80
N MET A 471 -18.43 18.01 -18.73
CA MET A 471 -17.52 17.14 -19.50
C MET A 471 -17.61 17.39 -21.00
N ALA A 472 -18.83 17.50 -21.55
CA ALA A 472 -19.05 17.79 -22.96
C ALA A 472 -18.53 19.19 -23.34
N ALA A 473 -18.83 20.21 -22.54
CA ALA A 473 -18.36 21.58 -22.77
C ALA A 473 -16.83 21.68 -22.69
N PHE A 474 -16.21 20.97 -21.75
CA PHE A 474 -14.75 20.96 -21.56
C PHE A 474 -14.02 20.26 -22.70
N LYS A 475 -14.55 19.13 -23.20
CA LYS A 475 -14.00 18.40 -24.34
C LYS A 475 -13.97 19.24 -25.62
N GLU A 476 -15.00 20.05 -25.83
CA GLU A 476 -15.12 20.92 -27.01
C GLU A 476 -14.47 22.31 -26.82
N ASN A 477 -13.95 22.60 -25.63
CA ASN A 477 -13.41 23.90 -25.23
C ASN A 477 -14.39 25.07 -25.48
N LYS A 478 -15.69 24.84 -25.26
CA LYS A 478 -16.78 25.78 -25.59
C LYS A 478 -17.19 26.65 -24.40
N PHE A 479 -16.26 27.39 -23.81
CA PHE A 479 -16.53 28.31 -22.69
C PHE A 479 -16.70 29.77 -23.15
N THR A 480 -17.57 29.99 -24.15
CA THR A 480 -17.97 31.32 -24.62
C THR A 480 -19.35 31.68 -24.11
N THR A 481 -19.69 32.97 -24.08
CA THR A 481 -20.97 33.47 -23.57
C THR A 481 -22.16 32.81 -24.29
N GLU A 482 -22.09 32.69 -25.61
CA GLU A 482 -23.15 32.07 -26.42
C GLU A 482 -23.35 30.58 -26.11
N ASN A 483 -22.25 29.82 -25.98
CA ASN A 483 -22.31 28.39 -25.69
C ASN A 483 -22.78 28.11 -24.26
N LEU A 484 -22.39 28.94 -23.28
CA LEU A 484 -22.85 28.83 -21.91
C LEU A 484 -24.35 29.16 -21.79
N GLN A 485 -24.84 30.17 -22.51
CA GLN A 485 -26.27 30.47 -22.58
C GLN A 485 -27.08 29.34 -23.22
N LYS A 486 -26.57 28.75 -24.31
CA LYS A 486 -27.22 27.62 -25.01
C LYS A 486 -27.24 26.34 -24.19
N SER A 487 -26.16 26.05 -23.47
CA SER A 487 -26.04 24.84 -22.63
C SER A 487 -26.72 24.98 -21.27
N GLY A 488 -26.91 26.21 -20.77
CA GLY A 488 -27.47 26.49 -19.45
C GLY A 488 -26.53 26.14 -18.29
N LEU A 489 -25.25 25.86 -18.58
CA LEU A 489 -24.25 25.41 -17.61
C LEU A 489 -23.92 26.50 -16.58
N LYS A 490 -24.11 26.20 -15.30
CA LYS A 490 -23.78 27.11 -14.18
C LYS A 490 -22.53 26.63 -13.42
N TYR A 491 -22.01 27.50 -12.55
CA TYR A 491 -20.87 27.16 -11.68
C TYR A 491 -21.21 26.00 -10.71
N SER A 492 -22.48 25.84 -10.31
CA SER A 492 -22.96 24.75 -9.46
C SER A 492 -22.86 23.38 -10.14
N ASP A 493 -22.93 23.37 -11.48
CA ASP A 493 -23.07 22.16 -12.28
C ASP A 493 -21.70 21.58 -12.67
N ILE A 494 -20.59 22.19 -12.24
CA ILE A 494 -19.24 21.71 -12.56
C ILE A 494 -18.96 20.38 -11.85
N LEU A 495 -19.19 20.34 -10.54
CA LEU A 495 -18.86 19.20 -9.67
C LEU A 495 -20.14 18.61 -9.07
N GLN A 496 -20.37 17.34 -9.36
CA GLN A 496 -21.38 16.54 -8.69
C GLN A 496 -20.74 15.85 -7.48
N GLU A 497 -21.30 16.07 -6.30
CA GLU A 497 -20.89 15.41 -5.06
C GLU A 497 -21.66 14.09 -4.89
N LEU A 498 -20.94 13.03 -4.51
CA LEU A 498 -21.50 11.72 -4.22
C LEU A 498 -21.43 11.44 -2.71
N PRO A 499 -22.49 10.88 -2.09
CA PRO A 499 -22.47 10.49 -0.69
C PRO A 499 -21.43 9.38 -0.46
N ILE A 500 -20.70 9.50 0.65
CA ILE A 500 -19.70 8.53 1.09
C ILE A 500 -20.29 7.64 2.19
N GLN A 501 -20.10 6.33 2.06
CA GLN A 501 -20.41 5.35 3.09
C GLN A 501 -19.11 4.67 3.53
N ILE A 502 -18.84 4.62 4.83
CA ILE A 502 -17.66 3.91 5.35
C ILE A 502 -18.08 2.49 5.68
N HIS A 503 -17.36 1.53 5.09
CA HIS A 503 -17.57 0.10 5.31
C HIS A 503 -16.39 -0.51 6.08
N ASN A 504 -16.70 -1.53 6.88
CA ASN A 504 -15.73 -2.35 7.60
C ASN A 504 -16.14 -3.82 7.45
N SER A 505 -15.17 -4.69 7.13
CA SER A 505 -15.40 -6.12 7.23
C SER A 505 -15.63 -6.55 8.69
N HIS A 506 -16.39 -7.63 8.90
CA HIS A 506 -16.63 -8.18 10.23
C HIS A 506 -15.34 -8.57 10.98
N LEU A 507 -14.28 -8.95 10.25
CA LEU A 507 -12.98 -9.25 10.84
C LEU A 507 -12.33 -7.97 11.41
N ILE A 508 -12.38 -6.86 10.67
CA ILE A 508 -11.91 -5.56 11.15
C ILE A 508 -12.74 -5.11 12.35
N THR A 509 -14.06 -5.25 12.31
CA THR A 509 -14.93 -4.94 13.45
C THR A 509 -14.56 -5.78 14.68
N THR A 510 -14.30 -7.07 14.51
CA THR A 510 -13.87 -7.96 15.59
C THR A 510 -12.50 -7.55 16.13
N PHE A 511 -11.56 -7.22 15.26
CA PHE A 511 -10.24 -6.71 15.63
C PHE A 511 -10.35 -5.41 16.44
N LEU A 512 -11.16 -4.44 15.99
CA LEU A 512 -11.40 -3.19 16.72
C LEU A 512 -11.98 -3.45 18.12
N ASN A 513 -12.87 -4.43 18.27
CA ASN A 513 -13.41 -4.85 19.58
C ASN A 513 -12.38 -5.55 20.48
N GLN A 514 -11.29 -6.08 19.92
CA GLN A 514 -10.19 -6.69 20.68
C GLN A 514 -9.15 -5.68 21.14
N ILE A 515 -9.09 -4.50 20.51
CA ILE A 515 -8.16 -3.45 20.96
C ILE A 515 -8.60 -3.04 22.37
N PRO A 516 -7.73 -3.18 23.39
CA PRO A 516 -8.11 -2.90 24.76
C PRO A 516 -8.64 -1.46 24.89
N ALA A 517 -9.91 -1.30 25.25
CA ALA A 517 -10.41 -0.01 25.70
C ALA A 517 -9.66 0.35 26.98
N SER A 518 -8.84 1.41 26.94
CA SER A 518 -7.96 1.78 28.05
C SER A 518 -8.75 2.37 29.22
N LEU A 519 -10.01 2.73 29.02
CA LEU A 519 -10.98 3.04 30.08
C LEU A 519 -11.46 1.77 30.82
N LYS A 520 -10.55 1.17 31.58
CA LYS A 520 -10.88 0.30 32.73
C LYS A 520 -11.18 1.09 34.00
N SER A 521 -10.93 2.40 34.03
CA SER A 521 -11.21 3.23 35.21
C SER A 521 -12.67 3.66 35.21
N GLY A 522 -13.34 3.49 36.35
CA GLY A 522 -14.69 3.99 36.61
C GLY A 522 -14.82 5.52 36.47
N PRO A 523 -15.92 6.12 36.96
CA PRO A 523 -16.20 7.55 36.76
C PRO A 523 -15.01 8.42 37.16
N LEU A 524 -14.49 9.20 36.21
CA LEU A 524 -13.41 10.15 36.45
C LEU A 524 -13.95 11.33 37.27
N PRO A 525 -13.18 11.86 38.24
CA PRO A 525 -13.56 13.08 38.95
C PRO A 525 -13.68 14.24 37.97
N ALA A 526 -14.60 15.17 38.26
CA ALA A 526 -14.81 16.33 37.42
C ALA A 526 -13.50 17.13 37.28
N PRO A 527 -13.09 17.49 36.06
CA PRO A 527 -11.85 18.23 35.86
C PRO A 527 -11.93 19.63 36.47
N THR A 528 -10.84 20.07 37.08
CA THR A 528 -10.72 21.39 37.74
C THR A 528 -10.38 22.51 36.74
N SER A 529 -9.85 22.18 35.56
CA SER A 529 -9.56 23.13 34.48
C SER A 529 -9.46 22.44 33.12
N ALA A 530 -9.54 23.20 32.02
CA ALA A 530 -9.33 22.67 30.67
C ALA A 530 -7.91 22.08 30.49
N ALA A 531 -6.90 22.71 31.07
CA ALA A 531 -5.54 22.20 31.07
C ALA A 531 -5.42 20.85 31.80
N ALA A 532 -6.17 20.66 32.89
CA ALA A 532 -6.23 19.38 33.62
C ALA A 532 -6.87 18.24 32.80
N VAL A 533 -7.77 18.57 31.88
CA VAL A 533 -8.33 17.59 30.91
C VAL A 533 -7.26 17.21 29.88
N SER A 534 -6.66 18.21 29.23
CA SER A 534 -5.70 18.00 28.14
C SER A 534 -4.41 17.30 28.60
N SER A 535 -4.03 17.45 29.87
CA SER A 535 -2.84 16.82 30.48
C SER A 535 -3.12 15.49 31.17
N ASN A 536 -4.39 15.07 31.27
CA ASN A 536 -4.76 13.83 31.96
C ASN A 536 -4.15 12.61 31.23
N PRO A 537 -3.29 11.82 31.90
CA PRO A 537 -2.66 10.64 31.28
C PRO A 537 -3.66 9.60 30.78
N ALA A 538 -4.82 9.45 31.44
CA ALA A 538 -5.86 8.52 31.02
C ALA A 538 -6.54 8.95 29.71
N ILE A 539 -6.57 10.25 29.42
CA ILE A 539 -7.14 10.82 28.18
C ILE A 539 -6.07 10.88 27.09
N LYS A 540 -4.83 11.28 27.43
CA LYS A 540 -3.69 11.32 26.50
C LYS A 540 -3.27 9.95 25.96
N ASN A 541 -3.35 8.92 26.80
CA ASN A 541 -2.88 7.58 26.44
C ASN A 541 -3.98 6.71 25.82
N ASP A 542 -5.25 7.13 25.87
CA ASP A 542 -6.38 6.37 25.32
C ASP A 542 -6.89 6.96 23.99
N VAL A 543 -6.17 6.63 22.92
CA VAL A 543 -6.40 7.10 21.54
C VAL A 543 -7.77 6.67 20.98
N LEU A 544 -8.40 5.66 21.59
CA LEU A 544 -9.70 5.11 21.16
C LEU A 544 -10.86 5.46 22.10
N SER A 545 -10.61 6.21 23.18
CA SER A 545 -11.71 6.63 24.05
C SER A 545 -12.67 7.55 23.29
N PRO A 546 -14.00 7.41 23.46
CA PRO A 546 -14.96 8.38 22.97
C PRO A 546 -14.62 9.80 23.43
N THR A 547 -14.00 9.93 24.60
CA THR A 547 -13.54 11.18 25.18
C THR A 547 -12.38 11.81 24.41
N ALA A 548 -11.34 11.06 24.01
CA ALA A 548 -10.24 11.55 23.19
C ALA A 548 -10.67 11.96 21.77
N ILE A 549 -11.69 11.29 21.23
CA ILE A 549 -12.29 11.62 19.91
C ILE A 549 -13.25 12.82 20.01
N ALA A 550 -13.99 12.97 21.13
CA ALA A 550 -15.02 14.00 21.27
C ALA A 550 -14.48 15.40 21.61
N PHE A 551 -13.39 15.54 22.37
CA PHE A 551 -12.93 16.86 22.81
C PHE A 551 -12.55 17.83 21.66
N PRO A 552 -11.78 17.42 20.64
CA PRO A 552 -11.49 18.30 19.51
C PRO A 552 -12.76 18.80 18.82
N SER A 553 -13.77 17.94 18.64
CA SER A 553 -15.05 18.29 18.01
C SER A 553 -15.84 19.34 18.79
N LEU A 554 -15.64 19.44 20.11
CA LEU A 554 -16.30 20.40 21.00
C LEU A 554 -15.51 21.70 21.19
N THR A 555 -14.39 21.87 20.48
CA THR A 555 -13.60 23.10 20.54
C THR A 555 -14.40 24.29 20.00
N LEU A 556 -14.38 25.38 20.76
CA LEU A 556 -15.02 26.66 20.43
C LEU A 556 -14.05 27.71 19.86
N ASN A 557 -12.74 27.44 19.89
CA ASN A 557 -11.75 28.38 19.38
C ASN A 557 -11.93 28.58 17.86
N PRO A 558 -12.29 29.79 17.39
CA PRO A 558 -12.51 30.04 15.96
C PRO A 558 -11.21 30.29 15.18
N ASP A 559 -10.11 30.63 15.86
CA ASP A 559 -8.87 31.06 15.23
C ASP A 559 -7.85 29.93 15.09
N PRO A 560 -7.14 29.82 13.95
CA PRO A 560 -7.16 30.73 12.77
C PRO A 560 -8.11 30.31 11.64
N PHE A 561 -8.99 29.32 11.85
CA PHE A 561 -9.72 28.70 10.74
C PHE A 561 -10.78 29.62 10.12
N LEU A 562 -11.61 30.29 10.94
CA LEU A 562 -12.69 31.12 10.42
C LEU A 562 -12.14 32.37 9.72
N SER A 563 -11.16 33.04 10.34
CA SER A 563 -10.49 34.20 9.77
C SER A 563 -9.82 33.87 8.43
N GLN A 564 -9.01 32.81 8.38
CA GLN A 564 -8.33 32.42 7.15
C GLN A 564 -9.29 31.95 6.05
N THR A 565 -10.41 31.32 6.40
CA THR A 565 -11.46 30.96 5.42
C THR A 565 -12.16 32.21 4.87
N ALA A 566 -12.38 33.22 5.70
CA ALA A 566 -12.95 34.50 5.28
C ALA A 566 -11.98 35.28 4.36
N ASP A 567 -10.68 35.29 4.68
CA ASP A 567 -9.65 35.89 3.83
C ASP A 567 -9.60 35.19 2.45
N ASN A 568 -9.61 33.86 2.43
CA ASN A 568 -9.65 33.09 1.17
C ASN A 568 -10.93 33.37 0.35
N LEU A 569 -12.06 33.60 1.02
CA LEU A 569 -13.32 34.00 0.36
C LEU A 569 -13.20 35.39 -0.26
N LEU A 570 -12.60 36.34 0.46
CA LEU A 570 -12.36 37.69 -0.05
C LEU A 570 -11.47 37.66 -1.30
N ASP A 571 -10.35 36.93 -1.25
CA ASP A 571 -9.43 36.76 -2.38
C ASP A 571 -10.13 36.16 -3.61
N ALA A 572 -11.03 35.19 -3.40
CA ALA A 572 -11.83 34.60 -4.47
C ALA A 572 -12.81 35.62 -5.07
N ILE A 573 -13.45 36.46 -4.23
CA ILE A 573 -14.35 37.52 -4.70
C ILE A 573 -13.58 38.57 -5.51
N GLU A 574 -12.40 38.98 -5.05
CA GLU A 574 -11.54 39.93 -5.79
C GLU A 574 -11.11 39.36 -7.14
N THR A 575 -10.69 38.09 -7.18
CA THR A 575 -10.36 37.39 -8.43
C THR A 575 -11.57 37.34 -9.37
N HIS A 576 -12.78 37.16 -8.85
CA HIS A 576 -14.00 37.16 -9.65
C HIS A 576 -14.26 38.53 -10.27
N HIS A 577 -14.05 39.60 -9.49
CA HIS A 577 -14.15 40.98 -9.98
C HIS A 577 -13.13 41.30 -11.07
N VAL A 578 -11.88 40.82 -10.94
CA VAL A 578 -10.85 40.97 -11.99
C VAL A 578 -11.31 40.32 -13.30
N GLU A 579 -11.80 39.07 -13.25
CA GLU A 579 -12.30 38.37 -14.43
C GLU A 579 -13.54 39.04 -15.05
N ALA A 580 -14.45 39.55 -14.22
CA ALA A 580 -15.60 40.32 -14.69
C ALA A 580 -15.17 41.61 -15.41
N ASN A 581 -14.15 42.30 -14.88
CA ASN A 581 -13.58 43.49 -15.50
C ASN A 581 -12.92 43.16 -16.84
N ASN A 582 -12.13 42.09 -16.91
CA ASN A 582 -11.50 41.60 -18.16
C ASN A 582 -12.55 41.38 -19.27
N PHE A 583 -13.66 40.71 -18.93
CA PHE A 583 -14.77 40.54 -19.87
C PHE A 583 -15.46 41.85 -20.25
N SER A 584 -15.61 42.78 -19.30
CA SER A 584 -16.17 44.12 -19.55
C SER A 584 -15.30 44.92 -20.54
N TYR A 585 -13.97 44.82 -20.45
CA TYR A 585 -13.05 45.41 -21.42
C TYR A 585 -13.20 44.80 -22.81
N TYR A 586 -13.28 43.47 -22.90
CA TYR A 586 -13.55 42.75 -24.15
C TYR A 586 -14.87 43.22 -24.79
N SER A 587 -15.96 43.26 -24.02
CA SER A 587 -17.29 43.65 -24.51
C SER A 587 -17.28 45.08 -25.07
N ARG A 588 -16.62 46.03 -24.38
CA ARG A 588 -16.44 47.41 -24.88
C ARG A 588 -15.61 47.45 -26.17
N ALA A 589 -14.56 46.65 -26.28
CA ALA A 589 -13.73 46.58 -27.48
C ALA A 589 -14.49 46.01 -28.68
N LEU A 590 -15.24 44.92 -28.46
CA LEU A 590 -16.09 44.31 -29.48
C LEU A 590 -17.15 45.29 -29.99
N ALA A 591 -17.84 45.99 -29.10
CA ALA A 591 -18.86 46.97 -29.47
C ALA A 591 -18.30 48.11 -30.35
N ARG A 592 -17.08 48.59 -30.05
CA ARG A 592 -16.40 49.60 -30.87
C ARG A 592 -16.07 49.10 -32.28
N GLU A 593 -15.55 47.90 -32.42
CA GLU A 593 -15.23 47.33 -33.74
C GLU A 593 -16.50 47.00 -34.53
N GLN A 594 -17.55 46.49 -33.88
CA GLN A 594 -18.85 46.27 -34.52
C GLN A 594 -19.47 47.57 -35.03
N ALA A 595 -19.36 48.68 -34.28
CA ALA A 595 -19.82 49.99 -34.74
C ALA A 595 -19.06 50.47 -36.00
N LYS A 596 -17.73 50.26 -36.06
CA LYS A 596 -16.93 50.58 -37.25
C LYS A 596 -17.33 49.74 -38.46
N ILE A 597 -17.56 48.44 -38.26
CA ILE A 597 -18.00 47.52 -39.32
C ILE A 597 -19.38 47.94 -39.84
N GLN A 598 -20.34 48.26 -38.96
CA GLN A 598 -21.67 48.73 -39.36
C GLN A 598 -21.60 50.04 -40.15
N GLN A 599 -20.77 50.99 -39.72
CA GLN A 599 -20.54 52.24 -40.46
C GLN A 599 -19.92 51.98 -41.84
N TRP A 600 -18.94 51.08 -41.92
CA TRP A 600 -18.33 50.69 -43.19
C TRP A 600 -19.33 50.01 -44.13
N GLN A 601 -20.15 49.08 -43.62
CA GLN A 601 -21.17 48.37 -44.40
C GLN A 601 -22.24 49.33 -44.92
N ALA A 602 -22.70 50.27 -44.08
CA ALA A 602 -23.63 51.31 -44.49
C ALA A 602 -23.05 52.18 -45.61
N LYS A 603 -21.77 52.60 -45.49
CA LYS A 603 -21.07 53.37 -46.52
C LYS A 603 -20.90 52.58 -47.82
N ARG A 604 -20.52 51.29 -47.72
CA ARG A 604 -20.34 50.41 -48.90
C ARG A 604 -21.66 50.17 -49.63
N LYS A 605 -22.76 49.96 -48.89
CA LYS A 605 -24.10 49.81 -49.45
C LYS A 605 -24.56 51.07 -50.19
N ALA A 606 -24.30 52.25 -49.63
CA ALA A 606 -24.59 53.52 -50.30
C ALA A 606 -23.74 53.71 -51.58
N GLU A 607 -22.47 53.32 -51.56
CA GLU A 607 -21.59 53.35 -52.74
C GLU A 607 -22.07 52.39 -53.84
N ASN A 608 -22.45 51.16 -53.49
CA ASN A 608 -22.99 50.18 -54.44
C ASN A 608 -24.31 50.66 -55.05
N ALA A 609 -25.18 51.31 -54.28
CA ALA A 609 -26.41 51.91 -54.79
C ALA A 609 -26.12 53.03 -55.81
N ALA A 610 -25.12 53.87 -55.57
CA ALA A 610 -24.69 54.91 -56.51
C ALA A 610 -24.04 54.33 -57.79
N ARG A 611 -23.27 53.24 -57.66
CA ARG A 611 -22.68 52.51 -58.80
C ARG A 611 -23.74 51.86 -59.68
N ALA A 612 -24.80 51.31 -59.08
CA ALA A 612 -25.92 50.74 -59.82
C ALA A 612 -26.63 51.79 -60.70
N LEU A 613 -26.86 53.00 -60.19
CA LEU A 613 -27.39 54.12 -60.97
C LEU A 613 -26.48 54.52 -62.13
N SER A 614 -25.16 54.37 -61.96
CA SER A 614 -24.13 54.67 -62.95
C SER A 614 -23.75 53.49 -63.87
N LYS A 615 -24.49 52.37 -63.81
CA LYS A 615 -24.24 51.12 -64.57
C LYS A 615 -22.84 50.52 -64.37
N GLN A 616 -22.21 50.73 -63.22
CA GLN A 616 -20.94 50.09 -62.85
C GLN A 616 -21.19 48.81 -62.04
N PRO A 617 -20.29 47.80 -62.14
CA PRO A 617 -20.40 46.59 -61.32
C PRO A 617 -20.25 46.92 -59.82
N PRO A 618 -21.00 46.22 -58.95
CA PRO A 618 -20.95 46.43 -57.50
C PRO A 618 -19.59 45.99 -56.92
N LEU A 619 -19.15 46.66 -55.88
CA LEU A 619 -17.99 46.22 -55.10
C LEU A 619 -18.39 45.09 -54.12
N PRO A 620 -17.44 44.21 -53.77
CA PRO A 620 -17.71 43.13 -52.82
C PRO A 620 -18.08 43.69 -51.43
N GLU A 621 -19.17 43.19 -50.87
CA GLU A 621 -19.69 43.63 -49.56
C GLU A 621 -19.04 42.90 -48.38
N ASP A 622 -18.19 41.90 -48.66
CA ASP A 622 -17.49 41.04 -47.70
C ASP A 622 -16.05 41.50 -47.40
N GLU A 623 -15.53 42.53 -48.09
CA GLU A 623 -14.17 43.06 -47.88
C GLU A 623 -13.88 43.47 -46.43
N TRP A 624 -14.89 43.87 -45.66
CA TRP A 624 -14.72 44.23 -44.26
C TRP A 624 -14.15 43.09 -43.40
N GLN A 625 -14.39 41.84 -43.77
CA GLN A 625 -13.84 40.68 -43.05
C GLN A 625 -12.31 40.62 -43.11
N LYS A 626 -11.70 41.19 -44.17
CA LYS A 626 -10.24 41.32 -44.31
C LYS A 626 -9.71 42.59 -43.66
N LEU A 627 -10.53 43.65 -43.62
CA LEU A 627 -10.15 44.98 -43.13
C LEU A 627 -10.24 45.11 -41.61
N PHE A 628 -11.22 44.45 -40.97
CA PHE A 628 -11.45 44.53 -39.54
C PHE A 628 -11.19 43.18 -38.87
N LYS A 629 -10.39 43.19 -37.80
CA LYS A 629 -10.15 42.00 -36.97
C LYS A 629 -10.93 42.15 -35.67
N LEU A 630 -11.91 41.27 -35.45
CA LEU A 630 -12.69 41.26 -34.22
C LEU A 630 -11.83 40.77 -33.04
N PRO A 631 -11.97 41.36 -31.84
CA PRO A 631 -11.33 40.84 -30.64
C PRO A 631 -11.82 39.41 -30.35
N THR A 632 -10.92 38.54 -29.88
CA THR A 632 -11.26 37.18 -29.45
C THR A 632 -11.85 37.20 -28.04
N GLU A 633 -12.94 36.47 -27.82
CA GLU A 633 -13.55 36.36 -26.49
C GLU A 633 -12.61 35.61 -25.52
N PRO A 634 -12.37 36.14 -24.31
CA PRO A 634 -11.66 35.39 -23.28
C PRO A 634 -12.51 34.21 -22.81
N SER A 635 -11.87 33.07 -22.55
CA SER A 635 -12.56 31.89 -22.01
C SER A 635 -13.22 32.21 -20.66
N ARG A 636 -14.47 31.81 -20.48
CA ARG A 636 -15.23 32.00 -19.24
C ARG A 636 -14.99 30.90 -18.20
N LEU A 637 -14.11 29.94 -18.48
CA LEU A 637 -13.83 28.80 -17.60
C LEU A 637 -13.33 29.23 -16.22
N GLU A 638 -12.31 30.09 -16.16
CA GLU A 638 -11.71 30.50 -14.87
C GLU A 638 -12.72 31.30 -14.02
N SER A 639 -13.55 32.13 -14.66
CA SER A 639 -14.66 32.82 -13.99
C SER A 639 -15.66 31.85 -13.36
N LEU A 640 -16.00 30.75 -14.04
CA LEU A 640 -16.88 29.70 -13.49
C LEU A 640 -16.24 28.93 -12.34
N LEU A 641 -14.96 28.54 -12.47
CA LEU A 641 -14.23 27.82 -11.43
C LEU A 641 -14.08 28.65 -10.16
N ASN A 642 -13.71 29.92 -10.31
CA ASN A 642 -13.56 30.82 -9.19
C ASN A 642 -14.90 31.11 -8.49
N SER A 643 -16.00 31.24 -9.24
CA SER A 643 -17.35 31.34 -8.67
C SER A 643 -17.71 30.11 -7.82
N ARG A 644 -17.34 28.91 -8.30
CA ARG A 644 -17.54 27.66 -7.56
C ARG A 644 -16.67 27.57 -6.31
N GLN A 645 -15.44 28.08 -6.37
CA GLN A 645 -14.53 28.15 -5.22
C GLN A 645 -15.03 29.15 -4.16
N ALA A 646 -15.56 30.30 -4.57
CA ALA A 646 -16.18 31.27 -3.65
C ALA A 646 -17.41 30.67 -2.94
N GLU A 647 -18.28 29.97 -3.68
CA GLU A 647 -19.42 29.25 -3.07
C GLU A 647 -18.96 28.20 -2.06
N GLN A 648 -17.87 27.48 -2.36
CA GLN A 648 -17.30 26.48 -1.46
C GLN A 648 -16.83 27.11 -0.14
N TYR A 649 -16.12 28.24 -0.17
CA TYR A 649 -15.71 28.94 1.05
C TYR A 649 -16.92 29.46 1.84
N ALA A 650 -17.92 30.03 1.15
CA ALA A 650 -19.16 30.48 1.80
C ALA A 650 -19.87 29.34 2.55
N ARG A 651 -20.04 28.18 1.91
CA ARG A 651 -20.62 26.98 2.55
C ARG A 651 -19.78 26.49 3.75
N GLN A 652 -18.47 26.68 3.72
CA GLN A 652 -17.60 26.32 4.85
C GLN A 652 -17.79 27.26 6.04
N VAL A 653 -17.91 28.57 5.78
CA VAL A 653 -18.24 29.56 6.82
C VAL A 653 -19.59 29.23 7.45
N ASP A 654 -20.63 28.97 6.64
CA ASP A 654 -21.95 28.60 7.13
C ASP A 654 -21.90 27.33 7.99
N GLY A 655 -21.20 26.29 7.51
CA GLY A 655 -21.03 25.04 8.26
C GLY A 655 -20.28 25.21 9.57
N PHE A 656 -19.26 26.09 9.60
CA PHE A 656 -18.50 26.41 10.80
C PHE A 656 -19.37 27.17 11.82
N VAL A 657 -20.14 28.16 11.37
CA VAL A 657 -21.04 28.96 12.21
C VAL A 657 -22.15 28.09 12.79
N ALA A 658 -22.78 27.23 11.98
CA ALA A 658 -23.82 26.32 12.44
C ALA A 658 -23.29 25.35 13.53
N ALA A 659 -22.12 24.73 13.28
CA ALA A 659 -21.50 23.85 14.25
C ALA A 659 -21.12 24.57 15.55
N THR A 660 -20.52 25.75 15.46
CA THR A 660 -20.10 26.55 16.61
C THR A 660 -21.29 27.03 17.44
N THR A 661 -22.36 27.49 16.78
CA THR A 661 -23.60 27.90 17.46
C THR A 661 -24.21 26.75 18.26
N GLY A 662 -24.23 25.53 17.70
CA GLY A 662 -24.67 24.33 18.41
C GLY A 662 -23.83 24.03 19.66
N LYS A 663 -22.50 24.18 19.58
CA LYS A 663 -21.59 24.02 20.73
C LYS A 663 -21.82 25.07 21.81
N ILE A 664 -22.06 26.33 21.42
CA ILE A 664 -22.38 27.42 22.37
C ILE A 664 -23.71 27.15 23.06
N LEU A 665 -24.73 26.70 22.33
CA LEU A 665 -26.04 26.36 22.90
C LEU A 665 -25.93 25.22 23.94
N ALA A 666 -25.08 24.21 23.68
CA ALA A 666 -24.84 23.12 24.61
C ALA A 666 -24.23 23.60 25.96
N LEU A 667 -23.42 24.67 25.94
CA LEU A 667 -22.91 25.32 27.16
C LEU A 667 -24.02 26.01 27.96
N ALA A 668 -25.00 26.60 27.29
CA ALA A 668 -26.13 27.26 27.94
C ALA A 668 -27.07 26.28 28.65
N MET A 669 -27.08 25.00 28.27
CA MET A 669 -27.91 23.96 28.89
C MET A 669 -27.28 23.30 30.14
N ARG A 670 -26.16 23.82 30.66
CA ARG A 670 -25.49 23.25 31.85
C ARG A 670 -26.38 23.46 33.10
N PRO A 671 -26.66 22.41 33.91
CA PRO A 671 -27.38 22.60 35.16
C PRO A 671 -26.58 23.51 36.10
N PRO A 672 -27.23 24.47 36.78
CA PRO A 672 -26.53 25.41 37.66
C PRO A 672 -25.81 24.63 38.76
N LYS A 673 -24.49 24.83 38.86
CA LYS A 673 -23.73 24.41 40.04
C LYS A 673 -23.78 25.55 41.04
N ASP A 674 -24.48 25.29 42.12
CA ASP A 674 -24.63 26.11 43.32
C ASP A 674 -25.53 27.35 43.19
N THR A 675 -26.34 27.49 44.22
CA THR A 675 -27.36 28.50 44.49
C THR A 675 -26.90 29.95 44.27
N ASN A 676 -27.83 30.73 43.69
CA ASN A 676 -27.90 32.19 43.54
C ASN A 676 -27.24 32.80 42.30
N MET A 677 -28.11 33.44 41.51
CA MET A 677 -27.88 34.22 40.29
C MET A 677 -27.66 33.44 39.01
N THR A 678 -28.30 33.95 37.93
CA THR A 678 -28.05 33.70 36.50
C THR A 678 -28.88 32.69 35.71
N MET A 679 -30.05 32.25 36.19
CA MET A 679 -31.07 31.71 35.24
C MET A 679 -31.99 32.82 34.67
N ALA A 680 -32.20 33.91 35.41
CA ALA A 680 -32.99 35.06 34.94
C ALA A 680 -32.24 35.89 33.87
N MET A 681 -30.92 36.08 34.00
CA MET A 681 -30.15 36.94 33.08
C MET A 681 -29.90 36.31 31.70
N ALA A 682 -29.82 34.97 31.62
CA ALA A 682 -29.61 34.28 30.34
C ALA A 682 -30.89 34.24 29.49
N MET A 683 -32.07 34.15 30.11
CA MET A 683 -33.35 34.25 29.41
C MET A 683 -33.72 35.69 29.05
N GLU A 684 -33.39 36.70 29.87
CA GLU A 684 -33.61 38.11 29.52
C GLU A 684 -32.75 38.57 28.34
N GLY A 685 -31.52 38.04 28.17
CA GLY A 685 -30.68 38.35 27.01
C GLY A 685 -31.20 37.78 25.69
N LEU A 686 -31.85 36.62 25.73
CA LEU A 686 -32.46 35.97 24.56
C LEU A 686 -33.85 36.55 24.22
N LEU A 687 -34.64 36.92 25.23
CA LEU A 687 -35.93 37.61 25.04
C LEU A 687 -35.75 39.10 24.67
N GLY A 688 -34.63 39.73 25.03
CA GLY A 688 -34.30 41.10 24.61
C GLY A 688 -34.04 41.24 23.11
N TRP A 689 -33.68 40.15 22.42
CA TRP A 689 -33.51 40.15 20.96
C TRP A 689 -34.85 40.07 20.20
N GLU A 690 -35.89 39.46 20.78
CA GLU A 690 -37.24 39.50 20.22
C GLU A 690 -37.87 40.91 20.29
N GLN A 691 -37.50 41.72 21.29
CA GLN A 691 -37.95 43.12 21.36
C GLN A 691 -37.14 44.07 20.46
N ALA A 692 -35.88 43.75 20.16
CA ALA A 692 -35.07 44.54 19.22
C ALA A 692 -35.46 44.30 17.75
N GLY A 693 -35.99 43.12 17.41
CA GLY A 693 -36.48 42.80 16.06
C GLY A 693 -37.78 43.53 15.68
N ASN A 694 -38.64 43.84 16.65
CA ASN A 694 -39.90 44.56 16.41
C ASN A 694 -39.75 46.09 16.32
N GLY A 695 -38.55 46.63 16.56
CA GLY A 695 -38.26 48.08 16.48
C GLY A 695 -37.80 48.57 15.10
N LEU A 696 -37.55 47.66 14.15
CA LEU A 696 -37.05 48.00 12.80
C LEU A 696 -38.14 47.98 11.72
N GLU A 697 -39.39 47.59 12.05
CA GLU A 697 -40.54 47.67 11.13
C GLU A 697 -41.37 48.97 11.27
N SER A 698 -40.98 49.92 12.13
CA SER A 698 -41.73 51.19 12.32
C SER A 698 -41.00 52.47 11.91
N SER A 699 -39.92 52.39 11.12
CA SER A 699 -39.37 53.56 10.43
C SER A 699 -39.33 53.32 8.92
N ALA A 700 -40.50 53.53 8.31
CA ALA A 700 -40.64 53.91 6.91
C ALA A 700 -40.04 55.30 6.65
#